data_AF-A0A0L0DDI4-F1
#
_entry.id   AF-A0A0L0DDI4-F1
#
_cell.length_a   1.000
_cell.length_b   1.000
_cell.length_c   1.000
_cell.angle_alpha   90.00
_cell.angle_beta   90.00
_cell.angle_gamma   90.00
#
_symmetry.space_group_name_H-M   'P 1'
#
loop_
_entity.id
_entity.type
_entity.pdbx_description
1 polymer ?
#
loop_
_entity_poly.entity_id
_entity_poly.type
_entity_poly.pdbx_seq_one_letter_code
_entity_poly.pdbx_strand_id
1 'polypeptide(L)'
;MTGKGENTIELAQAAVDAIGDSPETALAGFVLPDLLYGFGSLGLGIVVRRSNASVADPWQIHVETVTSAWVETSRVMCGLRTGSPLCIDWYPGGAEGRRNSLSSSDDDSDVDDAGESRSKTSRPVVRVRPVAAVEDVLVVMRPGHAAAPVLEAYAKSALHTAYLGVVFCRNPVLALPAQRTALLTVALVQAVNQLLDPACCEPGFVAVVWTLLTSLRARMGINGASPEQFWNGVIYKLMEPHPERRLTEAPEDDVSSVAKVLGPLMVCHEAVDEVGLFELAAAPQLSAVALALLAESISRSSRVYLKCRLARRGVANHAAAMRDEAQAVLARALGISPESVPAISPSDEVIDPPASALTFGSEADIDRALRASSKLFRKPGWTNVPPTAVLACLQMARVVQGFGRELAQPTADPPPAFVTAVCSTFRGLSMGAFLTQFVEPGAGRELDRRALQAALYVQGIEFHSSKLRRGGEIGELLEPHALVASAAARARKTMYAAARSVKLARLARTRKLNARELRRQEKLAALAEFYTAHAGVPKLFSEAEVAAMNRAAPSAVDAVVREPSGLLRHRCCFEACPRFLEYLGTQADRLHGTRKGLFTHLAPITQRSCKVPYFPGWHLMAIMLWRKTRSAHNGRQTFITRLVNHYRDRTSSSAVVASLAEATWLSIEAMVAAD
;
A
#
# COMPACT_ATOMS: atom_id res chain seq x y z
N MET A 1 42.07 -47.34 -3.21
CA MET A 1 41.46 -47.48 -4.54
C MET A 1 41.57 -46.15 -5.26
N THR A 2 42.69 -45.94 -5.93
CA THR A 2 43.06 -44.79 -6.75
C THR A 2 42.61 -45.07 -8.19
N GLY A 3 41.85 -44.16 -8.82
CA GLY A 3 41.46 -44.32 -10.23
C GLY A 3 40.09 -43.77 -10.65
N LYS A 4 39.57 -42.71 -10.02
CA LYS A 4 38.35 -42.03 -10.49
C LYS A 4 38.47 -40.53 -10.72
N GLY A 5 39.63 -39.91 -10.46
CA GLY A 5 39.83 -38.46 -10.63
C GLY A 5 40.35 -38.03 -12.00
N GLU A 6 41.21 -38.82 -12.63
CA GLU A 6 41.94 -38.42 -13.85
C GLU A 6 41.06 -38.45 -15.11
N ASN A 7 40.13 -39.42 -15.23
CA ASN A 7 39.26 -39.54 -16.41
C ASN A 7 38.26 -38.38 -16.59
N THR A 8 37.91 -37.66 -15.52
CA THR A 8 36.96 -36.54 -15.58
C THR A 8 37.57 -35.27 -16.17
N ILE A 9 38.89 -35.10 -16.05
CA ILE A 9 39.62 -33.93 -16.57
C ILE A 9 39.86 -34.09 -18.08
N GLU A 10 40.19 -35.31 -18.53
CA GLU A 10 40.42 -35.61 -19.96
C GLU A 10 39.13 -35.55 -20.80
N LEU A 11 37.99 -35.99 -20.24
CA LEU A 11 36.67 -35.88 -20.89
C LEU A 11 36.18 -34.43 -21.02
N ALA A 12 36.51 -33.57 -20.05
CA ALA A 12 36.20 -32.14 -20.11
C ALA A 12 37.03 -31.45 -21.19
N GLN A 13 38.29 -31.84 -21.37
CA GLN A 13 39.18 -31.28 -22.39
C GLN A 13 38.75 -31.66 -23.82
N ALA A 14 38.37 -32.93 -24.06
CA ALA A 14 37.89 -33.39 -25.36
C ALA A 14 36.55 -32.75 -25.79
N ALA A 15 35.69 -32.38 -24.83
CA ALA A 15 34.44 -31.67 -25.10
C ALA A 15 34.64 -30.18 -25.40
N VAL A 16 35.71 -29.56 -24.87
CA VAL A 16 36.11 -28.17 -25.13
C VAL A 16 36.61 -28.00 -26.57
N ASP A 17 37.35 -28.98 -27.10
CA ASP A 17 37.92 -28.92 -28.45
C ASP A 17 36.88 -29.05 -29.58
N ALA A 18 35.69 -29.59 -29.28
CA ALA A 18 34.64 -29.83 -30.27
C ALA A 18 33.65 -28.65 -30.46
N ILE A 19 33.67 -27.62 -29.60
CA ILE A 19 32.62 -26.58 -29.52
C ILE A 19 33.18 -25.15 -29.80
N GLY A 20 34.48 -25.02 -30.10
CA GLY A 20 35.24 -23.77 -30.13
C GLY A 20 34.88 -22.66 -31.13
N ASP A 21 33.92 -22.82 -32.04
CA ASP A 21 33.78 -21.92 -33.21
C ASP A 21 32.42 -21.18 -33.31
N SER A 22 31.95 -20.51 -32.25
CA SER A 22 30.78 -19.62 -32.33
C SER A 22 31.07 -18.16 -31.91
N PRO A 23 30.88 -17.17 -32.82
CA PRO A 23 31.29 -15.77 -32.63
C PRO A 23 30.49 -14.98 -31.58
N GLU A 24 29.37 -15.51 -31.08
CA GLU A 24 28.51 -14.82 -30.09
C GLU A 24 29.08 -14.87 -28.65
N THR A 25 30.01 -15.80 -28.38
CA THR A 25 30.61 -16.01 -27.04
C THR A 25 31.83 -15.11 -26.77
N ALA A 26 32.47 -14.57 -27.80
CA ALA A 26 33.67 -13.73 -27.69
C ALA A 26 33.40 -12.31 -27.15
N LEU A 27 32.15 -11.83 -27.21
CA LEU A 27 31.78 -10.44 -26.91
C LEU A 27 31.83 -10.05 -25.41
N ALA A 28 31.99 -11.02 -24.50
CA ALA A 28 31.97 -10.78 -23.06
C ALA A 28 33.28 -11.17 -22.33
N GLY A 29 34.33 -11.54 -23.07
CA GLY A 29 35.64 -11.87 -22.48
C GLY A 29 35.68 -13.14 -21.63
N PHE A 30 34.64 -13.99 -21.70
CA PHE A 30 34.61 -15.30 -21.05
C PHE A 30 35.18 -16.37 -21.98
N VAL A 31 35.98 -17.30 -21.45
CA VAL A 31 36.41 -18.48 -22.22
C VAL A 31 35.35 -19.57 -22.02
N LEU A 32 34.98 -20.31 -23.08
CA LEU A 32 33.99 -21.39 -23.01
C LEU A 32 34.24 -22.44 -21.89
N PRO A 33 35.50 -22.79 -21.53
CA PRO A 33 35.81 -23.61 -20.37
C PRO A 33 35.35 -23.01 -19.04
N ASP A 34 35.36 -21.68 -18.89
CA ASP A 34 34.81 -21.02 -17.71
C ASP A 34 33.32 -21.33 -17.64
N LEU A 35 32.56 -21.01 -18.70
CA LEU A 35 31.13 -21.29 -18.79
C LEU A 35 30.79 -22.76 -18.48
N LEU A 36 31.54 -23.72 -19.04
CA LEU A 36 31.36 -25.15 -18.79
C LEU A 36 31.71 -25.57 -17.35
N TYR A 37 32.71 -24.95 -16.72
CA TYR A 37 33.07 -25.21 -15.32
C TYR A 37 32.01 -24.68 -14.35
N GLY A 38 31.44 -23.49 -14.61
CA GLY A 38 30.32 -22.95 -13.83
C GLY A 38 29.03 -23.72 -14.01
N PHE A 39 28.88 -24.45 -15.12
CA PHE A 39 27.87 -25.47 -15.27
C PHE A 39 28.30 -26.82 -14.69
N GLY A 40 29.56 -27.16 -14.46
CA GLY A 40 29.98 -28.41 -13.79
C GLY A 40 30.31 -28.29 -12.29
N SER A 41 30.11 -27.13 -11.67
CA SER A 41 30.57 -26.82 -10.31
C SER A 41 29.81 -27.63 -9.26
N LEU A 42 30.56 -28.30 -8.37
CA LEU A 42 30.03 -29.03 -7.22
C LEU A 42 29.71 -28.06 -6.07
N GLY A 43 28.51 -28.19 -5.51
CA GLY A 43 28.09 -27.45 -4.32
C GLY A 43 26.99 -28.20 -3.57
N LEU A 44 26.44 -27.55 -2.54
CA LEU A 44 25.30 -28.09 -1.81
C LEU A 44 24.02 -27.88 -2.61
N GLY A 45 23.15 -28.89 -2.65
CA GLY A 45 21.84 -28.73 -3.29
C GLY A 45 20.95 -27.81 -2.47
N ILE A 46 20.30 -26.86 -3.13
CA ILE A 46 19.34 -25.97 -2.49
C ILE A 46 18.05 -25.91 -3.30
N VAL A 47 16.93 -25.76 -2.60
CA VAL A 47 15.63 -25.46 -3.20
C VAL A 47 15.30 -24.01 -2.90
N VAL A 48 15.12 -23.21 -3.93
CA VAL A 48 14.97 -21.77 -3.85
C VAL A 48 13.64 -21.31 -4.43
N ARG A 49 12.98 -20.42 -3.71
CA ARG A 49 11.83 -19.66 -4.19
C ARG A 49 12.22 -18.21 -4.39
N ARG A 50 12.14 -17.77 -5.65
CA ARG A 50 12.44 -16.39 -6.05
C ARG A 50 11.22 -15.50 -5.82
N SER A 51 11.45 -14.29 -5.32
CA SER A 51 10.41 -13.28 -5.23
C SER A 51 10.75 -12.12 -6.18
N ASN A 52 9.76 -11.37 -6.66
CA ASN A 52 10.08 -10.15 -7.43
C ASN A 52 10.93 -9.16 -6.59
N ALA A 53 10.80 -9.23 -5.26
CA ALA A 53 11.62 -8.44 -4.35
C ALA A 53 13.08 -8.91 -4.31
N SER A 54 13.37 -10.21 -4.52
CA SER A 54 14.75 -10.72 -4.52
C SER A 54 15.60 -10.24 -5.70
N VAL A 55 14.96 -9.64 -6.72
CA VAL A 55 15.65 -8.98 -7.84
C VAL A 55 16.28 -7.65 -7.39
N ALA A 56 15.61 -6.91 -6.51
CA ALA A 56 16.08 -5.61 -6.01
C ALA A 56 16.86 -5.75 -4.69
N ASP A 57 16.44 -6.65 -3.81
CA ASP A 57 17.07 -6.93 -2.52
C ASP A 57 17.34 -8.43 -2.38
N PRO A 58 18.60 -8.89 -2.57
CA PRO A 58 18.96 -10.31 -2.47
C PRO A 58 18.53 -10.97 -1.15
N TRP A 59 18.38 -10.20 -0.07
CA TRP A 59 17.99 -10.74 1.22
C TRP A 59 16.53 -11.18 1.31
N GLN A 60 15.74 -10.98 0.25
CA GLN A 60 14.36 -11.46 0.11
C GLN A 60 14.24 -12.81 -0.64
N ILE A 61 15.37 -13.44 -0.99
CA ILE A 61 15.38 -14.80 -1.52
C ILE A 61 14.96 -15.79 -0.43
N HIS A 62 14.22 -16.82 -0.82
CA HIS A 62 13.74 -17.84 0.11
C HIS A 62 14.37 -19.19 -0.21
N VAL A 63 15.17 -19.73 0.71
CA VAL A 63 15.68 -21.10 0.62
C VAL A 63 14.71 -22.01 1.39
N GLU A 64 14.09 -22.96 0.71
CA GLU A 64 13.15 -23.92 1.30
C GLU A 64 13.88 -25.09 1.95
N THR A 65 14.95 -25.56 1.32
CA THR A 65 15.68 -26.74 1.76
C THR A 65 17.15 -26.61 1.36
N VAL A 66 18.03 -27.04 2.24
CA VAL A 66 19.43 -27.34 1.97
C VAL A 66 19.62 -28.84 2.11
N THR A 67 20.38 -29.46 1.22
CA THR A 67 20.63 -30.90 1.21
C THR A 67 22.05 -31.23 1.64
N SER A 68 22.25 -32.42 2.20
CA SER A 68 23.58 -32.97 2.46
C SER A 68 24.25 -33.55 1.23
N ALA A 69 23.47 -33.82 0.18
CA ALA A 69 23.97 -34.28 -1.10
C ALA A 69 24.67 -33.14 -1.86
N TRP A 70 25.91 -33.41 -2.28
CA TRP A 70 26.62 -32.56 -3.22
C TRP A 70 26.06 -32.78 -4.63
N VAL A 71 25.77 -31.69 -5.31
CA VAL A 71 25.22 -31.69 -6.67
C VAL A 71 26.03 -30.76 -7.57
N GLU A 72 26.05 -31.11 -8.84
CA GLU A 72 26.68 -30.30 -9.89
C GLU A 72 25.64 -29.35 -10.47
N THR A 73 26.05 -28.11 -10.75
CA THR A 73 25.23 -27.08 -11.40
C THR A 73 24.60 -27.57 -12.73
N SER A 74 25.23 -28.53 -13.42
CA SER A 74 24.87 -29.01 -14.76
C SER A 74 23.68 -29.92 -14.65
N ARG A 75 23.72 -30.82 -13.67
CA ARG A 75 22.60 -31.68 -13.30
C ARG A 75 21.38 -30.83 -13.00
N VAL A 76 21.55 -29.78 -12.21
CA VAL A 76 20.46 -28.86 -11.86
C VAL A 76 19.88 -28.15 -13.09
N MET A 77 20.73 -27.57 -13.93
CA MET A 77 20.30 -26.90 -15.16
C MET A 77 19.60 -27.85 -16.15
N CYS A 78 20.08 -29.09 -16.26
CA CYS A 78 19.46 -30.14 -17.07
C CYS A 78 18.08 -30.55 -16.53
N GLY A 79 17.92 -30.70 -15.22
CA GLY A 79 16.60 -30.97 -14.61
C GLY A 79 15.61 -29.84 -14.85
N LEU A 80 16.06 -28.58 -14.71
CA LEU A 80 15.22 -27.41 -14.99
C LEU A 80 14.75 -27.32 -16.44
N ARG A 81 15.60 -27.69 -17.40
CA ARG A 81 15.27 -27.68 -18.83
C ARG A 81 14.33 -28.82 -19.23
N THR A 82 14.46 -29.96 -18.57
CA THR A 82 13.64 -31.15 -18.87
C THR A 82 12.32 -31.19 -18.10
N GLY A 83 12.12 -30.25 -17.14
CA GLY A 83 10.95 -30.23 -16.26
C GLY A 83 10.89 -31.43 -15.30
N SER A 84 11.95 -32.24 -15.27
CA SER A 84 12.08 -33.35 -14.34
C SER A 84 12.60 -32.77 -13.02
N PRO A 85 11.89 -32.95 -11.89
CA PRO A 85 12.46 -32.60 -10.60
C PRO A 85 13.74 -33.42 -10.45
N LEU A 86 14.88 -32.80 -10.14
CA LEU A 86 16.00 -33.59 -9.67
C LEU A 86 15.50 -34.27 -8.40
N CYS A 87 15.51 -35.60 -8.40
CA CYS A 87 15.54 -36.33 -7.16
C CYS A 87 16.91 -36.05 -6.53
N ILE A 88 17.05 -34.90 -5.86
CA ILE A 88 18.03 -34.77 -4.81
C ILE A 88 17.54 -35.76 -3.75
N ASP A 89 18.19 -36.92 -3.68
CA ASP A 89 17.75 -38.07 -2.86
C ASP A 89 17.22 -37.58 -1.52
N TRP A 90 15.91 -37.63 -1.41
CA TRP A 90 15.14 -37.08 -0.31
C TRP A 90 15.37 -38.03 0.88
N TYR A 91 16.29 -37.70 1.77
CA TYR A 91 16.25 -38.22 3.14
C TYR A 91 15.37 -37.29 3.98
N PRO A 92 14.10 -37.65 4.12
CA PRO A 92 13.48 -37.70 5.42
C PRO A 92 13.09 -39.16 5.66
N GLY A 93 13.36 -39.66 6.87
CA GLY A 93 12.92 -41.00 7.25
C GLY A 93 11.47 -41.29 6.83
N GLY A 94 11.27 -42.51 6.32
CA GLY A 94 10.05 -43.02 5.71
C GLY A 94 8.74 -42.35 6.12
N ALA A 95 8.12 -41.68 5.15
CA ALA A 95 6.67 -41.49 5.09
C ALA A 95 6.23 -41.46 3.61
N GLU A 96 6.52 -42.54 2.88
CA GLU A 96 5.59 -43.01 1.86
C GLU A 96 4.27 -43.35 2.56
N GLY A 97 3.38 -42.36 2.65
CA GLY A 97 2.13 -42.49 3.38
C GLY A 97 1.51 -41.14 3.68
N ARG A 98 0.99 -40.48 2.64
CA ARG A 98 0.11 -39.27 2.62
C ARG A 98 0.66 -38.12 1.77
N ARG A 99 0.97 -38.38 0.52
CA ARG A 99 0.73 -37.41 -0.57
C ARG A 99 -0.33 -37.97 -1.51
N ASN A 100 -1.52 -38.20 -0.95
CA ASN A 100 -2.78 -38.33 -1.66
C ASN A 100 -3.88 -37.94 -0.66
N SER A 101 -4.86 -37.15 -1.11
CA SER A 101 -5.87 -36.42 -0.33
C SER A 101 -5.43 -35.11 0.36
N LEU A 102 -4.94 -34.14 -0.42
CA LEU A 102 -5.41 -32.77 -0.27
C LEU A 102 -6.11 -32.37 -1.57
N SER A 103 -7.26 -33.00 -1.81
CA SER A 103 -8.35 -32.25 -2.43
C SER A 103 -8.67 -31.11 -1.46
N SER A 104 -8.10 -29.93 -1.69
CA SER A 104 -8.68 -28.72 -1.14
C SER A 104 -10.00 -28.52 -1.89
N SER A 105 -11.05 -29.18 -1.40
CA SER A 105 -12.34 -28.52 -1.31
C SER A 105 -12.07 -27.24 -0.50
N ASP A 106 -11.72 -26.18 -1.21
CA ASP A 106 -11.84 -24.82 -0.71
C ASP A 106 -13.36 -24.57 -0.57
N ASP A 107 -13.98 -25.22 0.41
CA ASP A 107 -15.20 -24.73 1.04
C ASP A 107 -14.77 -23.57 1.94
N ASP A 108 -14.59 -22.42 1.31
CA ASP A 108 -14.77 -21.13 1.96
C ASP A 108 -16.23 -21.04 2.41
N SER A 109 -16.56 -21.71 3.52
CA SER A 109 -17.74 -21.40 4.32
C SER A 109 -17.33 -20.44 5.42
N ASP A 110 -17.16 -19.17 5.02
CA ASP A 110 -17.53 -18.08 5.91
C ASP A 110 -19.03 -18.26 6.18
N VAL A 111 -19.37 -18.81 7.34
CA VAL A 111 -20.76 -18.84 7.84
C VAL A 111 -21.13 -17.40 8.20
N ASP A 112 -21.53 -16.64 7.18
CA ASP A 112 -22.29 -15.41 7.31
C ASP A 112 -23.78 -15.78 7.27
N ASP A 113 -24.38 -15.81 8.46
CA ASP A 113 -25.81 -15.93 8.65
C ASP A 113 -26.44 -14.54 8.53
N ALA A 114 -26.82 -14.13 7.31
CA ALA A 114 -27.83 -13.12 7.02
C ALA A 114 -28.08 -13.08 5.50
N GLY A 115 -29.26 -13.54 5.09
CA GLY A 115 -29.60 -13.79 3.69
C GLY A 115 -29.64 -12.55 2.80
N GLU A 116 -29.16 -12.73 1.56
CA GLU A 116 -29.80 -12.15 0.37
C GLU A 116 -29.29 -12.86 -0.89
N SER A 117 -30.22 -13.44 -1.64
CA SER A 117 -30.01 -14.13 -2.90
C SER A 117 -29.58 -13.15 -4.01
N ARG A 118 -28.47 -13.39 -4.73
CA ARG A 118 -28.31 -12.92 -6.13
C ARG A 118 -27.15 -13.56 -6.93
N SER A 119 -27.57 -14.20 -8.03
CA SER A 119 -26.95 -14.45 -9.34
C SER A 119 -25.42 -14.58 -9.48
N LYS A 120 -25.00 -15.78 -9.93
CA LYS A 120 -23.66 -16.13 -10.42
C LYS A 120 -23.35 -15.46 -11.77
N THR A 121 -22.38 -14.56 -11.79
CA THR A 121 -21.58 -14.24 -12.98
C THR A 121 -20.10 -14.15 -12.57
N SER A 122 -19.43 -15.29 -12.57
CA SER A 122 -18.01 -15.40 -12.23
C SER A 122 -17.13 -14.84 -13.35
N ARG A 123 -16.51 -13.68 -13.12
CA ARG A 123 -15.33 -13.23 -13.87
C ARG A 123 -14.13 -14.13 -13.54
N PRO A 124 -13.19 -14.35 -14.48
CA PRO A 124 -12.05 -15.23 -14.24
C PRO A 124 -11.13 -14.64 -13.18
N VAL A 125 -10.98 -15.38 -12.08
CA VAL A 125 -10.01 -15.11 -11.02
C VAL A 125 -8.62 -15.28 -11.60
N VAL A 126 -7.84 -14.20 -11.69
CA VAL A 126 -6.40 -14.28 -11.92
C VAL A 126 -5.79 -14.92 -10.68
N ARG A 127 -5.68 -16.24 -10.67
CA ARG A 127 -4.89 -16.97 -9.67
C ARG A 127 -3.43 -16.56 -9.86
N VAL A 128 -2.91 -15.72 -8.96
CA VAL A 128 -1.46 -15.53 -8.82
C VAL A 128 -0.89 -16.90 -8.45
N ARG A 129 -0.35 -17.63 -9.42
CA ARG A 129 0.35 -18.90 -9.16
C ARG A 129 1.53 -18.58 -8.24
N PRO A 130 1.76 -19.34 -7.15
CA PRO A 130 3.00 -19.23 -6.41
C PRO A 130 4.16 -19.47 -7.39
N VAL A 131 5.20 -18.62 -7.30
CA VAL A 131 6.44 -18.83 -8.06
C VAL A 131 6.96 -20.23 -7.71
N ALA A 132 7.11 -21.09 -8.71
CA ALA A 132 7.54 -22.46 -8.50
C ALA A 132 8.91 -22.48 -7.79
N ALA A 133 9.05 -23.35 -6.80
CA ALA A 133 10.34 -23.66 -6.20
C ALA A 133 11.26 -24.25 -7.28
N VAL A 134 12.52 -23.88 -7.23
CA VAL A 134 13.53 -24.26 -8.22
C VAL A 134 14.75 -24.80 -7.52
N GLU A 135 15.25 -25.92 -8.01
CA GLU A 135 16.52 -26.48 -7.56
C GLU A 135 17.67 -25.63 -8.09
N ASP A 136 18.65 -25.38 -7.23
CA ASP A 136 19.86 -24.58 -7.49
C ASP A 136 21.03 -25.20 -6.71
N VAL A 137 22.25 -24.72 -6.97
CA VAL A 137 23.47 -25.20 -6.30
C VAL A 137 24.12 -24.07 -5.52
N LEU A 138 24.34 -24.31 -4.24
CA LEU A 138 25.07 -23.41 -3.39
C LEU A 138 26.55 -23.74 -3.41
N VAL A 139 27.31 -22.87 -4.05
CA VAL A 139 28.77 -22.92 -4.03
C VAL A 139 29.25 -22.48 -2.65
N VAL A 140 29.91 -23.39 -1.94
CA VAL A 140 30.47 -23.15 -0.61
C VAL A 140 31.99 -23.19 -0.67
N MET A 141 32.63 -22.32 0.11
CA MET A 141 34.06 -22.45 0.39
C MET A 141 34.22 -23.53 1.45
N ARG A 142 35.20 -24.41 1.28
CA ARG A 142 35.43 -25.51 2.22
C ARG A 142 36.86 -25.43 2.75
N PRO A 143 37.13 -24.52 3.71
CA PRO A 143 38.47 -24.30 4.23
C PRO A 143 39.12 -25.62 4.70
N GLY A 144 40.40 -25.81 4.36
CA GLY A 144 41.13 -27.04 4.70
C GLY A 144 40.82 -28.26 3.81
N HIS A 145 39.88 -28.19 2.87
CA HIS A 145 39.62 -29.26 1.91
C HIS A 145 40.55 -29.16 0.69
N ALA A 146 40.93 -30.28 0.08
CA ALA A 146 41.83 -30.30 -1.09
C ALA A 146 41.30 -29.47 -2.27
N ALA A 147 39.98 -29.40 -2.44
CA ALA A 147 39.31 -28.61 -3.47
C ALA A 147 39.13 -27.11 -3.13
N ALA A 148 39.52 -26.66 -1.93
CA ALA A 148 39.29 -25.29 -1.48
C ALA A 148 39.87 -24.21 -2.41
N PRO A 149 41.12 -24.33 -2.91
CA PRO A 149 41.70 -23.29 -3.77
C PRO A 149 40.90 -23.07 -5.06
N VAL A 150 40.35 -24.16 -5.61
CA VAL A 150 39.58 -24.13 -6.86
C VAL A 150 38.20 -23.52 -6.63
N LEU A 151 37.50 -23.93 -5.57
CA LEU A 151 36.19 -23.37 -5.21
C LEU A 151 36.30 -21.88 -4.84
N GLU A 152 37.39 -21.48 -4.17
CA GLU A 152 37.66 -20.07 -3.87
C GLU A 152 37.94 -19.25 -5.14
N ALA A 153 38.72 -19.78 -6.07
CA ALA A 153 38.98 -19.12 -7.35
C ALA A 153 37.67 -18.93 -8.13
N TYR A 154 36.84 -19.97 -8.22
CA TYR A 154 35.52 -19.88 -8.83
C TYR A 154 34.61 -18.87 -8.12
N ALA A 155 34.52 -18.91 -6.78
CA ALA A 155 33.70 -17.97 -6.00
C ALA A 155 34.13 -16.50 -6.14
N LYS A 156 35.38 -16.25 -6.57
CA LYS A 156 35.91 -14.92 -6.88
C LYS A 156 35.70 -14.53 -8.34
N SER A 157 35.50 -15.48 -9.25
CA SER A 157 35.35 -15.27 -10.69
C SER A 157 34.13 -14.42 -11.10
N ALA A 158 34.20 -13.83 -12.29
CA ALA A 158 33.06 -13.15 -12.93
C ALA A 158 31.93 -14.11 -13.31
N LEU A 159 32.26 -15.38 -13.53
CA LEU A 159 31.29 -16.42 -13.83
C LEU A 159 30.38 -16.74 -12.64
N HIS A 160 30.93 -16.83 -11.43
CA HIS A 160 30.11 -17.00 -10.24
C HIS A 160 29.18 -15.80 -10.01
N THR A 161 29.63 -14.58 -10.35
CA THR A 161 28.77 -13.38 -10.38
C THR A 161 27.58 -13.56 -11.32
N ALA A 162 27.84 -14.01 -12.56
CA ALA A 162 26.80 -14.28 -13.54
C ALA A 162 25.84 -15.40 -13.09
N TYR A 163 26.38 -16.47 -12.51
CA TYR A 163 25.58 -17.55 -11.91
C TYR A 163 24.60 -17.01 -10.86
N LEU A 164 25.04 -16.15 -9.96
CA LEU A 164 24.16 -15.54 -8.97
C LEU A 164 23.10 -14.63 -9.61
N GLY A 165 23.44 -13.88 -10.67
CA GLY A 165 22.44 -13.16 -11.46
C GLY A 165 21.33 -14.08 -11.99
N VAL A 166 21.68 -15.29 -12.43
CA VAL A 166 20.71 -16.32 -12.85
C VAL A 166 19.91 -16.87 -11.66
N VAL A 167 20.56 -17.20 -10.55
CA VAL A 167 19.90 -17.72 -9.34
C VAL A 167 18.89 -16.73 -8.78
N PHE A 168 19.18 -15.42 -8.77
CA PHE A 168 18.29 -14.42 -8.20
C PHE A 168 17.26 -13.90 -9.21
N CYS A 169 17.70 -13.60 -10.42
CA CYS A 169 16.96 -12.77 -11.37
C CYS A 169 16.66 -13.48 -12.69
N ARG A 170 17.14 -14.72 -12.88
CA ARG A 170 17.18 -15.42 -14.19
C ARG A 170 17.84 -14.57 -15.28
N ASN A 171 18.76 -13.70 -14.87
CA ASN A 171 19.47 -12.80 -15.77
C ASN A 171 20.92 -12.64 -15.27
N PRO A 172 21.92 -13.15 -16.01
CA PRO A 172 23.31 -13.11 -15.58
C PRO A 172 23.88 -11.68 -15.44
N VAL A 173 23.23 -10.68 -16.04
CA VAL A 173 23.65 -9.27 -15.97
C VAL A 173 23.17 -8.60 -14.67
N LEU A 174 22.10 -9.11 -14.05
CA LEU A 174 21.51 -8.55 -12.82
C LEU A 174 22.17 -9.12 -11.56
N ALA A 175 23.50 -9.11 -11.54
CA ALA A 175 24.29 -9.55 -10.41
C ALA A 175 24.58 -8.39 -9.45
N LEU A 176 24.21 -8.58 -8.18
CA LEU A 176 24.42 -7.59 -7.11
C LEU A 176 25.50 -8.10 -6.15
N PRO A 177 26.42 -7.25 -5.66
CA PRO A 177 27.50 -7.68 -4.75
C PRO A 177 27.00 -8.44 -3.51
N ALA A 178 25.85 -8.05 -2.97
CA ALA A 178 25.26 -8.66 -1.78
C ALA A 178 24.73 -10.09 -2.00
N GLN A 179 24.48 -10.54 -3.23
CA GLN A 179 23.92 -11.87 -3.54
C GLN A 179 24.77 -13.01 -2.99
N ARG A 180 26.10 -12.88 -3.09
CA ARG A 180 27.06 -13.89 -2.62
C ARG A 180 26.89 -14.17 -1.12
N THR A 181 26.79 -13.13 -0.32
CA THR A 181 26.62 -13.26 1.14
C THR A 181 25.18 -13.58 1.52
N ALA A 182 24.20 -12.98 0.85
CA ALA A 182 22.78 -13.20 1.13
C ALA A 182 22.37 -14.67 0.94
N LEU A 183 22.75 -15.30 -0.19
CA LEU A 183 22.38 -16.68 -0.48
C LEU A 183 22.98 -17.65 0.55
N LEU A 184 24.29 -17.51 0.84
CA LEU A 184 24.98 -18.30 1.87
C LEU A 184 24.32 -18.12 3.25
N THR A 185 23.98 -16.89 3.62
CA THR A 185 23.38 -16.60 4.93
C THR A 185 21.99 -17.20 5.07
N VAL A 186 21.12 -17.01 4.07
CA VAL A 186 19.75 -17.56 4.09
C VAL A 186 19.79 -19.10 4.05
N ALA A 187 20.72 -19.69 3.29
CA ALA A 187 20.92 -21.13 3.29
C ALA A 187 21.43 -21.65 4.64
N LEU A 188 22.37 -20.98 5.30
CA LEU A 188 22.80 -21.32 6.66
C LEU A 188 21.62 -21.28 7.63
N VAL A 189 20.85 -20.19 7.63
CA VAL A 189 19.66 -20.05 8.49
C VAL A 189 18.68 -21.20 8.26
N GLN A 190 18.44 -21.58 7.00
CA GLN A 190 17.54 -22.69 6.68
C GLN A 190 18.13 -24.05 7.07
N ALA A 191 19.42 -24.30 6.84
CA ALA A 191 20.08 -25.54 7.24
C ALA A 191 20.04 -25.72 8.77
N VAL A 192 20.28 -24.65 9.53
CA VAL A 192 20.15 -24.67 11.00
C VAL A 192 18.70 -24.89 11.43
N ASN A 193 17.73 -24.29 10.75
CA ASN A 193 16.31 -24.54 11.01
C ASN A 193 15.90 -26.00 10.70
N GLN A 194 16.51 -26.64 9.70
CA GLN A 194 16.29 -28.06 9.38
C GLN A 194 16.78 -28.99 10.50
N LEU A 195 17.78 -28.61 11.29
CA LEU A 195 18.24 -29.41 12.45
C LEU A 195 17.16 -29.60 13.52
N LEU A 196 16.09 -28.80 13.52
CA LEU A 196 14.93 -29.01 14.39
C LEU A 196 14.16 -30.29 14.04
N ASP A 197 14.31 -30.79 12.82
CA ASP A 197 13.87 -32.12 12.45
C ASP A 197 14.89 -33.16 12.94
N PRO A 198 14.50 -34.11 13.82
CA PRO A 198 15.40 -35.17 14.28
C PRO A 198 16.05 -35.96 13.15
N ALA A 199 15.41 -36.07 11.97
CA ALA A 199 15.97 -36.75 10.82
C ALA A 199 17.18 -36.04 10.22
N CYS A 200 17.27 -34.71 10.35
CA CYS A 200 18.43 -33.93 9.92
C CYS A 200 19.51 -33.84 11.01
N CYS A 201 19.25 -34.38 12.20
CA CYS A 201 20.15 -34.31 13.35
C CYS A 201 21.16 -35.48 13.36
N GLU A 202 21.90 -35.58 12.25
CA GLU A 202 22.89 -36.62 11.98
C GLU A 202 24.27 -36.03 11.61
N PRO A 203 25.38 -36.76 11.84
CA PRO A 203 26.73 -36.24 11.60
C PRO A 203 26.96 -35.68 10.19
N GLY A 204 26.39 -36.32 9.16
CA GLY A 204 26.53 -35.89 7.77
C GLY A 204 25.93 -34.51 7.52
N PHE A 205 24.71 -34.26 8.00
CA PHE A 205 24.06 -32.96 7.85
C PHE A 205 24.67 -31.90 8.77
N VAL A 206 25.16 -32.26 9.95
CA VAL A 206 25.92 -31.31 10.80
C VAL A 206 27.22 -30.85 10.11
N ALA A 207 27.87 -31.71 9.33
CA ALA A 207 29.03 -31.31 8.51
C ALA A 207 28.67 -30.30 7.41
N VAL A 208 27.43 -30.33 6.90
CA VAL A 208 26.90 -29.33 5.96
C VAL A 208 26.78 -27.97 6.66
N VAL A 209 26.20 -27.96 7.87
CA VAL A 209 26.07 -26.74 8.67
C VAL A 209 27.44 -26.16 9.01
N TRP A 210 28.41 -27.00 9.39
CA TRP A 210 29.80 -26.58 9.59
C TRP A 210 30.42 -25.96 8.33
N THR A 211 30.22 -26.58 7.18
CA THR A 211 30.68 -26.06 5.89
C THR A 211 30.07 -24.69 5.59
N LEU A 212 28.78 -24.49 5.90
CA LEU A 212 28.11 -23.21 5.71
C LEU A 212 28.61 -22.13 6.67
N LEU A 213 28.83 -22.46 7.95
CA LEU A 213 29.38 -21.56 8.95
C LEU A 213 30.77 -21.05 8.54
N THR A 214 31.66 -21.99 8.21
CA THR A 214 33.04 -21.69 7.80
C THR A 214 33.10 -20.93 6.47
N SER A 215 32.27 -21.33 5.49
CA SER A 215 32.13 -20.62 4.21
C SER A 215 31.62 -19.20 4.40
N LEU A 216 30.62 -18.98 5.26
CA LEU A 216 30.05 -17.66 5.50
C LEU A 216 31.07 -16.75 6.19
N ARG A 217 31.76 -17.26 7.22
CA ARG A 217 32.80 -16.52 7.93
C ARG A 217 33.92 -16.07 7.00
N ALA A 218 34.47 -16.99 6.20
CA ALA A 218 35.49 -16.68 5.21
C ALA A 218 34.98 -15.65 4.18
N ARG A 219 33.68 -15.71 3.83
CA ARG A 219 33.07 -14.77 2.88
C ARG A 219 32.89 -13.36 3.45
N MET A 220 32.56 -13.27 4.74
CA MET A 220 32.39 -12.00 5.45
C MET A 220 33.74 -11.32 5.76
N GLY A 221 34.85 -12.04 5.66
CA GLY A 221 36.20 -11.49 5.88
C GLY A 221 36.43 -11.03 7.32
N ILE A 222 35.81 -11.72 8.28
CA ILE A 222 35.85 -11.36 9.70
C ILE A 222 37.26 -11.61 10.23
N ASN A 223 37.91 -10.54 10.71
CA ASN A 223 39.23 -10.58 11.33
C ASN A 223 39.12 -9.87 12.69
N GLY A 224 38.82 -10.65 13.73
CA GLY A 224 38.65 -10.15 15.10
C GLY A 224 37.37 -9.35 15.33
N ALA A 225 37.27 -8.75 16.52
CA ALA A 225 36.15 -7.95 16.94
C ALA A 225 36.49 -6.46 16.84
N SER A 226 35.93 -5.81 15.82
CA SER A 226 36.03 -4.36 15.63
C SER A 226 34.66 -3.83 15.24
N PRO A 227 34.08 -2.85 15.99
CA PRO A 227 32.79 -2.26 15.68
C PRO A 227 32.73 -1.57 14.31
N GLU A 228 33.88 -1.12 13.79
CA GLU A 228 33.98 -0.48 12.47
C GLU A 228 33.78 -1.47 11.31
N GLN A 229 34.01 -2.77 11.55
CA GLN A 229 33.67 -3.80 10.58
C GLN A 229 32.15 -3.98 10.54
N PHE A 230 31.58 -3.84 9.34
CA PHE A 230 30.13 -3.86 9.12
C PHE A 230 29.38 -4.98 9.87
N TRP A 231 29.84 -6.23 9.77
CA TRP A 231 29.16 -7.39 10.36
C TRP A 231 29.25 -7.44 11.89
N ASN A 232 30.37 -7.01 12.46
CA ASN A 232 30.52 -6.86 13.90
C ASN A 232 29.63 -5.71 14.40
N GLY A 233 29.60 -4.59 13.67
CA GLY A 233 28.73 -3.46 13.97
C GLY A 233 27.24 -3.84 14.08
N VAL A 234 26.78 -4.84 13.33
CA VAL A 234 25.42 -5.40 13.48
C VAL A 234 25.22 -6.01 14.88
N ILE A 235 26.22 -6.73 15.42
CA ILE A 235 26.17 -7.31 16.78
C ILE A 235 26.14 -6.20 17.83
N TYR A 236 27.01 -5.20 17.72
CA TYR A 236 27.04 -4.06 18.64
C TYR A 236 25.72 -3.29 18.69
N LYS A 237 25.05 -3.10 17.55
CA LYS A 237 23.72 -2.46 17.49
C LYS A 237 22.64 -3.25 18.26
N LEU A 238 22.76 -4.58 18.38
CA LEU A 238 21.84 -5.39 19.17
C LEU A 238 21.98 -5.18 20.68
N MET A 239 23.14 -4.66 21.11
CA MET A 239 23.42 -4.38 22.51
C MET A 239 22.96 -2.98 22.94
N GLU A 240 22.51 -2.15 21.99
CA GLU A 240 21.89 -0.88 22.31
C GLU A 240 20.54 -1.08 23.02
N PRO A 241 20.06 -0.07 23.78
CA PRO A 241 18.71 -0.07 24.30
C PRO A 241 17.68 -0.18 23.17
N HIS A 242 16.61 -0.96 23.38
CA HIS A 242 15.52 -1.16 22.42
C HIS A 242 15.96 -1.79 21.08
N PRO A 243 16.52 -3.02 21.07
CA PRO A 243 16.97 -3.70 19.85
C PRO A 243 15.85 -3.84 18.79
N GLU A 244 14.58 -3.88 19.20
CA GLU A 244 13.42 -3.91 18.31
C GLU A 244 13.31 -2.70 17.36
N ARG A 245 13.95 -1.57 17.71
CA ARG A 245 13.97 -0.36 16.88
C ARG A 245 15.11 -0.36 15.85
N ARG A 246 16.12 -1.22 16.03
CA ARG A 246 17.30 -1.37 15.16
C ARG A 246 17.18 -2.52 14.17
N LEU A 247 16.20 -3.42 14.38
CA LEU A 247 15.91 -4.56 13.51
C LEU A 247 14.90 -4.20 12.40
N THR A 248 15.07 -3.05 11.74
CA THR A 248 14.11 -2.55 10.75
C THR A 248 14.71 -2.36 9.38
N GLU A 249 13.86 -2.37 8.34
CA GLU A 249 14.25 -2.15 6.93
C GLU A 249 14.65 -0.70 6.61
N ALA A 250 14.89 0.15 7.60
CA ALA A 250 15.25 1.53 7.33
C ALA A 250 16.71 1.64 6.87
N PRO A 251 17.04 2.65 6.04
CA PRO A 251 18.37 2.76 5.44
C PRO A 251 19.53 2.82 6.44
N GLU A 252 19.33 3.46 7.60
CA GLU A 252 20.35 3.63 8.65
C GLU A 252 20.66 2.36 9.46
N ASP A 253 19.72 1.41 9.53
CA ASP A 253 19.93 0.13 10.21
C ASP A 253 20.65 -0.86 9.27
N ASP A 254 20.39 -0.77 7.96
CA ASP A 254 20.78 -1.72 6.90
C ASP A 254 20.35 -3.19 7.17
N VAL A 255 19.29 -3.39 7.97
CA VAL A 255 18.73 -4.71 8.26
C VAL A 255 17.52 -5.01 7.36
N SER A 256 17.79 -5.31 6.09
CA SER A 256 16.74 -5.67 5.13
C SER A 256 16.16 -7.07 5.34
N SER A 257 16.83 -7.94 6.11
CA SER A 257 16.34 -9.26 6.54
C SER A 257 16.82 -9.63 7.94
N VAL A 258 16.01 -10.38 8.70
CA VAL A 258 16.43 -11.00 9.97
C VAL A 258 17.66 -11.91 9.75
N ALA A 259 17.81 -12.48 8.54
CA ALA A 259 18.97 -13.27 8.17
C ALA A 259 20.28 -12.47 8.22
N LYS A 260 20.25 -11.16 7.92
CA LYS A 260 21.43 -10.27 8.04
C LYS A 260 21.94 -10.16 9.48
N VAL A 261 21.14 -10.56 10.46
CA VAL A 261 21.48 -10.49 11.88
C VAL A 261 21.82 -11.88 12.42
N LEU A 262 21.00 -12.88 12.09
CA LEU A 262 21.23 -14.26 12.53
C LEU A 262 22.53 -14.85 11.96
N GLY A 263 22.87 -14.54 10.71
CA GLY A 263 24.14 -14.98 10.10
C GLY A 263 25.35 -14.52 10.92
N PRO A 264 25.57 -13.21 11.08
CA PRO A 264 26.65 -12.66 11.91
C PRO A 264 26.63 -13.17 13.35
N LEU A 265 25.47 -13.30 13.98
CA LEU A 265 25.38 -13.86 15.34
C LEU A 265 26.01 -15.26 15.44
N MET A 266 25.98 -16.04 14.36
CA MET A 266 26.58 -17.37 14.32
C MET A 266 28.04 -17.39 13.88
N VAL A 267 28.58 -16.35 13.21
CA VAL A 267 29.95 -16.40 12.63
C VAL A 267 30.91 -15.32 13.15
N CYS A 268 30.41 -14.21 13.69
CA CYS A 268 31.18 -13.15 14.34
C CYS A 268 31.40 -13.47 15.83
N HIS A 269 31.89 -14.67 16.14
CA HIS A 269 31.93 -15.14 17.52
C HIS A 269 32.73 -14.19 18.44
N GLU A 270 33.82 -13.59 17.94
CA GLU A 270 34.65 -12.68 18.74
C GLU A 270 33.88 -11.45 19.21
N ALA A 271 33.03 -10.88 18.35
CA ALA A 271 32.21 -9.72 18.72
C ALA A 271 31.09 -10.13 19.69
N VAL A 272 30.56 -11.35 19.57
CA VAL A 272 29.54 -11.89 20.49
C VAL A 272 30.15 -12.19 21.87
N ASP A 273 31.37 -12.74 21.90
CA ASP A 273 32.17 -12.97 23.10
C ASP A 273 32.49 -11.62 23.78
N GLU A 274 32.94 -10.62 23.02
CA GLU A 274 33.31 -9.29 23.55
C GLU A 274 32.12 -8.56 24.21
N VAL A 275 30.93 -8.67 23.64
CA VAL A 275 29.71 -8.06 24.23
C VAL A 275 29.07 -8.94 25.31
N GLY A 276 29.58 -10.16 25.52
CA GLY A 276 29.07 -11.09 26.52
C GLY A 276 27.61 -11.49 26.34
N LEU A 277 27.10 -11.58 25.09
CA LEU A 277 25.65 -11.72 24.81
C LEU A 277 25.01 -12.95 25.49
N PHE A 278 25.77 -14.03 25.65
CA PHE A 278 25.30 -15.28 26.26
C PHE A 278 25.75 -15.46 27.72
N GLU A 279 26.38 -14.45 28.31
CA GLU A 279 26.74 -14.45 29.73
C GLU A 279 25.51 -14.18 30.60
N LEU A 280 25.55 -14.66 31.86
CA LEU A 280 24.45 -14.50 32.81
C LEU A 280 24.09 -13.01 33.04
N ALA A 281 25.09 -12.13 33.05
CA ALA A 281 24.90 -10.70 33.23
C ALA A 281 24.10 -10.04 32.09
N ALA A 282 24.12 -10.64 30.89
CA ALA A 282 23.43 -10.13 29.71
C ALA A 282 22.02 -10.74 29.52
N ALA A 283 21.53 -11.58 30.44
CA ALA A 283 20.27 -12.30 30.25
C ALA A 283 19.03 -11.39 29.95
N PRO A 284 18.88 -10.19 30.56
CA PRO A 284 17.83 -9.25 30.17
C PRO A 284 17.98 -8.76 28.72
N GLN A 285 19.21 -8.46 28.29
CA GLN A 285 19.49 -8.00 26.92
C GLN A 285 19.28 -9.13 25.91
N LEU A 286 19.73 -10.35 26.23
CA LEU A 286 19.51 -11.54 25.42
C LEU A 286 18.00 -11.78 25.21
N SER A 287 17.20 -11.60 26.26
CA SER A 287 15.74 -11.69 26.19
C SER A 287 15.15 -10.64 25.26
N ALA A 288 15.59 -9.39 25.36
CA ALA A 288 15.15 -8.31 24.48
C ALA A 288 15.50 -8.60 23.02
N VAL A 289 16.73 -9.03 22.73
CA VAL A 289 17.21 -9.38 21.39
C VAL A 289 16.41 -10.57 20.82
N ALA A 290 16.21 -11.63 21.60
CA ALA A 290 15.46 -12.81 21.18
C ALA A 290 14.01 -12.47 20.81
N LEU A 291 13.32 -11.69 21.66
CA LEU A 291 11.96 -11.25 21.43
C LEU A 291 11.86 -10.29 20.23
N ALA A 292 12.83 -9.40 20.07
CA ALA A 292 12.87 -8.46 18.96
C ALA A 292 13.02 -9.18 17.59
N LEU A 293 13.92 -10.17 17.51
CA LEU A 293 14.12 -11.01 16.32
C LEU A 293 12.86 -11.82 15.98
N LEU A 294 12.22 -12.43 16.99
CA LEU A 294 10.96 -13.14 16.81
C LEU A 294 9.85 -12.22 16.31
N ALA A 295 9.69 -11.05 16.94
CA ALA A 295 8.68 -10.08 16.57
C ALA A 295 8.88 -9.59 15.13
N GLU A 296 10.10 -9.33 14.69
CA GLU A 296 10.40 -8.92 13.31
C GLU A 296 10.09 -10.03 12.29
N SER A 297 10.47 -11.27 12.58
CA SER A 297 10.10 -12.43 11.74
C SER A 297 8.57 -12.55 11.57
N ILE A 298 7.82 -12.37 12.65
CA ILE A 298 6.35 -12.44 12.66
C ILE A 298 5.72 -11.24 11.97
N SER A 299 6.26 -10.04 12.14
CA SER A 299 5.84 -8.81 11.45
C SER A 299 5.91 -8.95 9.92
N ARG A 300 7.01 -9.52 9.41
CA ARG A 300 7.17 -9.79 7.97
C ARG A 300 6.17 -10.80 7.44
N SER A 301 5.96 -11.89 8.20
CA SER A 301 4.93 -12.88 7.88
C SER A 301 3.53 -12.27 7.87
N SER A 302 3.25 -11.38 8.83
CA SER A 302 2.00 -10.63 8.95
C SER A 302 1.79 -9.68 7.76
N ARG A 303 2.85 -8.99 7.31
CA ARG A 303 2.80 -8.14 6.12
C ARG A 303 2.43 -8.92 4.86
N VAL A 304 3.02 -10.10 4.65
CA VAL A 304 2.71 -10.98 3.51
C VAL A 304 1.28 -11.49 3.62
N TYR A 305 0.85 -11.91 4.80
CA TYR A 305 -0.53 -12.32 5.07
C TYR A 305 -1.56 -11.26 4.69
N LEU A 306 -1.35 -10.01 5.12
CA LEU A 306 -2.23 -8.89 4.80
C LEU A 306 -2.26 -8.60 3.29
N LYS A 307 -1.11 -8.61 2.61
CA LYS A 307 -1.04 -8.45 1.14
C LYS A 307 -1.80 -9.54 0.41
N CYS A 308 -1.67 -10.80 0.84
CA CYS A 308 -2.41 -11.92 0.26
C CYS A 308 -3.93 -11.75 0.43
N ARG A 309 -4.39 -11.24 1.58
CA ARG A 309 -5.81 -10.97 1.81
C ARG A 309 -6.35 -9.85 0.92
N LEU A 310 -5.62 -8.73 0.79
CA LEU A 310 -5.98 -7.65 -0.12
C LEU A 310 -6.07 -8.14 -1.56
N ALA A 311 -5.10 -8.94 -2.01
CA ALA A 311 -5.08 -9.51 -3.36
C ALA A 311 -6.30 -10.41 -3.62
N ARG A 312 -6.70 -11.26 -2.66
CA ARG A 312 -7.91 -12.09 -2.76
C ARG A 312 -9.19 -11.26 -2.88
N ARG A 313 -9.24 -10.09 -2.24
CA ARG A 313 -10.35 -9.15 -2.31
C ARG A 313 -10.31 -8.24 -3.55
N GLY A 314 -9.28 -8.36 -4.40
CA GLY A 314 -9.07 -7.48 -5.55
C GLY A 314 -8.75 -6.03 -5.16
N VAL A 315 -8.29 -5.79 -3.94
CA VAL A 315 -7.94 -4.45 -3.43
C VAL A 315 -6.46 -4.19 -3.70
N ALA A 316 -6.16 -3.01 -4.27
CA ALA A 316 -4.78 -2.61 -4.54
C ALA A 316 -3.97 -2.48 -3.23
N ASN A 317 -2.72 -2.91 -3.26
CA ASN A 317 -1.81 -2.81 -2.12
C ASN A 317 -1.33 -1.36 -1.93
N HIS A 318 -1.98 -0.61 -1.05
CA HIS A 318 -1.54 0.71 -0.60
C HIS A 318 -1.67 0.85 0.93
N ALA A 319 -0.98 1.84 1.51
CA ALA A 319 -0.84 1.97 2.96
C ALA A 319 -2.17 2.08 3.73
N ALA A 320 -3.18 2.76 3.18
CA ALA A 320 -4.51 2.82 3.80
C ALA A 320 -5.21 1.45 3.80
N ALA A 321 -5.26 0.75 2.66
CA ALA A 321 -5.87 -0.58 2.57
C ALA A 321 -5.18 -1.60 3.48
N MET A 322 -3.85 -1.56 3.59
CA MET A 322 -3.11 -2.41 4.52
C MET A 322 -3.47 -2.14 5.99
N ARG A 323 -3.65 -0.86 6.36
CA ARG A 323 -4.09 -0.50 7.73
C ARG A 323 -5.52 -0.96 8.00
N ASP A 324 -6.44 -0.75 7.07
CA ASP A 324 -7.84 -1.16 7.23
C ASP A 324 -7.96 -2.69 7.34
N GLU A 325 -7.22 -3.43 6.52
CA GLU A 325 -7.17 -4.89 6.60
C GLU A 325 -6.52 -5.37 7.90
N ALA A 326 -5.43 -4.73 8.35
CA ALA A 326 -4.79 -5.05 9.63
C ALA A 326 -5.75 -4.85 10.81
N GLN A 327 -6.51 -3.74 10.81
CA GLN A 327 -7.50 -3.46 11.85
C GLN A 327 -8.65 -4.50 11.83
N ALA A 328 -9.15 -4.87 10.66
CA ALA A 328 -10.19 -5.89 10.54
C ALA A 328 -9.71 -7.28 11.02
N VAL A 329 -8.48 -7.66 10.66
CA VAL A 329 -7.85 -8.90 11.15
C VAL A 329 -7.65 -8.86 12.66
N LEU A 330 -7.16 -7.74 13.19
CA LEU A 330 -6.90 -7.56 14.61
C LEU A 330 -8.19 -7.63 15.43
N ALA A 331 -9.23 -6.89 15.03
CA ALA A 331 -10.54 -6.92 15.69
C ALA A 331 -11.12 -8.34 15.72
N ARG A 332 -11.04 -9.06 14.58
CA ARG A 332 -11.49 -10.45 14.50
C ARG A 332 -10.66 -11.37 15.41
N ALA A 333 -9.35 -11.21 15.45
CA ALA A 333 -8.47 -12.04 16.27
C ALA A 333 -8.67 -11.82 17.77
N LEU A 334 -8.98 -10.59 18.18
CA LEU A 334 -9.21 -10.21 19.57
C LEU A 334 -10.66 -10.38 20.03
N GLY A 335 -11.56 -10.82 19.15
CA GLY A 335 -12.98 -11.01 19.49
C GLY A 335 -13.75 -9.70 19.67
N ILE A 336 -13.28 -8.61 19.08
CA ILE A 336 -13.92 -7.29 19.17
C ILE A 336 -15.15 -7.28 18.26
N SER A 337 -16.33 -7.21 18.87
CA SER A 337 -17.60 -7.02 18.15
C SER A 337 -17.87 -5.52 17.93
N PRO A 338 -18.65 -5.16 16.89
CA PRO A 338 -19.13 -3.79 16.71
C PRO A 338 -19.89 -3.26 17.93
N GLU A 339 -20.59 -4.13 18.67
CA GLU A 339 -21.34 -3.80 19.88
C GLU A 339 -20.44 -3.40 21.06
N SER A 340 -19.19 -3.90 21.07
CA SER A 340 -18.20 -3.52 22.09
C SER A 340 -17.58 -2.13 21.85
N VAL A 341 -17.96 -1.46 20.76
CA VAL A 341 -17.53 -0.10 20.42
C VAL A 341 -18.66 0.87 20.79
N PRO A 342 -18.36 2.02 21.43
CA PRO A 342 -19.36 3.04 21.70
C PRO A 342 -20.19 3.37 20.46
N ALA A 343 -21.52 3.30 20.60
CA ALA A 343 -22.43 3.53 19.49
C ALA A 343 -22.34 4.98 18.98
N ILE A 344 -22.26 5.14 17.67
CA ILE A 344 -22.38 6.44 17.01
C ILE A 344 -23.87 6.78 16.93
N SER A 345 -24.25 7.96 17.43
CA SER A 345 -25.64 8.39 17.40
C SER A 345 -26.17 8.41 15.95
N PRO A 346 -27.36 7.84 15.68
CA PRO A 346 -27.94 7.87 14.34
C PRO A 346 -28.39 9.28 13.94
N SER A 347 -28.64 10.17 14.91
CA SER A 347 -29.08 11.54 14.69
C SER A 347 -28.02 12.36 13.97
N ASP A 348 -28.46 13.11 12.95
CA ASP A 348 -27.61 14.05 12.22
C ASP A 348 -27.39 15.39 12.95
N GLU A 349 -28.09 15.60 14.07
CA GLU A 349 -28.00 16.83 14.88
C GLU A 349 -26.91 16.73 15.96
N VAL A 350 -26.60 15.51 16.41
CA VAL A 350 -25.62 15.26 17.46
C VAL A 350 -24.25 14.99 16.86
N ILE A 351 -23.25 15.77 17.24
CA ILE A 351 -21.84 15.50 16.91
C ILE A 351 -21.27 14.62 18.02
N ASP A 352 -20.96 13.36 17.70
CA ASP A 352 -20.36 12.45 18.66
C ASP A 352 -18.96 12.93 19.09
N PRO A 353 -18.57 12.73 20.36
CA PRO A 353 -17.30 13.19 20.89
C PRO A 353 -16.12 12.58 20.10
N PRO A 354 -14.97 13.29 20.03
CA PRO A 354 -13.78 12.74 19.41
C PRO A 354 -13.29 11.50 20.20
N ALA A 355 -12.63 10.57 19.51
CA ALA A 355 -12.12 9.35 20.13
C ALA A 355 -11.12 9.60 21.28
N SER A 356 -10.50 10.79 21.34
CA SER A 356 -9.62 11.19 22.44
C SER A 356 -10.36 11.50 23.75
N ALA A 357 -11.67 11.77 23.68
CA ALA A 357 -12.51 12.07 24.85
C ALA A 357 -13.21 10.84 25.43
N LEU A 358 -12.97 9.66 24.86
CA LEU A 358 -13.60 8.40 25.27
C LEU A 358 -12.56 7.43 25.82
N THR A 359 -12.97 6.66 26.82
CA THR A 359 -12.27 5.47 27.30
C THR A 359 -12.83 4.23 26.60
N PHE A 360 -11.96 3.37 26.10
CA PHE A 360 -12.33 2.14 25.41
C PHE A 360 -11.99 0.94 26.28
N GLY A 361 -12.89 -0.05 26.31
CA GLY A 361 -12.64 -1.32 27.01
C GLY A 361 -11.39 -2.01 26.50
N SER A 362 -10.72 -2.75 27.38
CA SER A 362 -9.47 -3.46 27.11
C SER A 362 -9.65 -4.97 27.07
N GLU A 363 -10.89 -5.47 27.14
CA GLU A 363 -11.19 -6.90 27.10
C GLU A 363 -10.80 -7.48 25.75
N ALA A 364 -10.12 -8.63 25.76
CA ALA A 364 -9.59 -9.30 24.59
C ALA A 364 -9.71 -10.83 24.72
N ASP A 365 -10.04 -11.51 23.62
CA ASP A 365 -10.05 -12.98 23.54
C ASP A 365 -8.66 -13.50 23.16
N ILE A 366 -7.83 -13.76 24.18
CA ILE A 366 -6.46 -14.29 24.01
C ILE A 366 -6.47 -15.64 23.30
N ASP A 367 -7.46 -16.49 23.57
CA ASP A 367 -7.54 -17.83 22.98
C ASP A 367 -7.83 -17.76 21.48
N ARG A 368 -8.65 -16.81 21.05
CA ARG A 368 -8.89 -16.55 19.63
C ARG A 368 -7.66 -15.98 18.94
N ALA A 369 -6.93 -15.08 19.60
CA ALA A 369 -5.66 -14.56 19.10
C ALA A 369 -4.61 -15.68 18.98
N LEU A 370 -4.57 -16.60 19.93
CA LEU A 370 -3.70 -17.79 19.92
C LEU A 370 -4.04 -18.75 18.77
N ARG A 371 -5.32 -18.99 18.51
CA ARG A 371 -5.75 -19.79 17.35
C ARG A 371 -5.37 -19.13 16.03
N ALA A 372 -5.53 -17.80 15.93
CA ALA A 372 -5.17 -17.03 14.75
C ALA A 372 -3.64 -17.04 14.51
N SER A 373 -2.85 -16.83 15.56
CA SER A 373 -1.38 -16.84 15.49
C SER A 373 -0.85 -18.21 15.08
N SER A 374 -1.41 -19.29 15.63
CA SER A 374 -1.02 -20.67 15.27
C SER A 374 -1.24 -20.96 13.79
N LYS A 375 -2.31 -20.43 13.18
CA LYS A 375 -2.56 -20.55 11.74
C LYS A 375 -1.52 -19.78 10.92
N LEU A 376 -1.10 -18.59 11.39
CA LEU A 376 -0.09 -17.77 10.73
C LEU A 376 1.30 -18.43 10.81
N PHE A 377 1.72 -18.86 12.00
CA PHE A 377 3.09 -19.32 12.27
C PHE A 377 3.39 -20.67 11.61
N ARG A 378 2.37 -21.46 11.30
CA ARG A 378 2.50 -22.74 10.59
C ARG A 378 2.57 -22.60 9.06
N LYS A 379 2.43 -21.41 8.48
CA LYS A 379 2.45 -21.24 7.01
C LYS A 379 3.90 -21.15 6.52
N PRO A 380 4.42 -22.19 5.81
CA PRO A 380 5.78 -22.16 5.33
C PRO A 380 5.95 -21.13 4.21
N GLY A 381 7.07 -20.42 4.23
CA GLY A 381 7.59 -19.62 3.13
C GLY A 381 6.90 -18.29 2.84
N TRP A 382 6.34 -17.65 3.87
CA TRP A 382 6.01 -16.21 3.83
C TRP A 382 7.19 -15.31 4.20
N THR A 383 8.14 -15.84 4.96
CA THR A 383 9.39 -15.19 5.34
C THR A 383 10.52 -16.20 5.11
N ASN A 384 11.69 -15.73 4.72
CA ASN A 384 12.89 -16.57 4.62
C ASN A 384 13.52 -16.86 5.99
N VAL A 385 13.05 -16.19 7.04
CA VAL A 385 13.38 -16.49 8.43
C VAL A 385 12.08 -16.69 9.22
N PRO A 386 11.55 -17.92 9.33
CA PRO A 386 10.41 -18.22 10.18
C PRO A 386 10.78 -18.12 11.67
N PRO A 387 9.80 -18.05 12.59
CA PRO A 387 10.06 -17.96 14.04
C PRO A 387 10.91 -19.13 14.58
N THR A 388 10.74 -20.33 14.02
CA THR A 388 11.55 -21.50 14.37
C THR A 388 13.01 -21.33 14.00
N ALA A 389 13.30 -20.64 12.89
CA ALA A 389 14.67 -20.37 12.47
C ALA A 389 15.37 -19.37 13.39
N VAL A 390 14.66 -18.39 13.94
CA VAL A 390 15.21 -17.47 14.96
C VAL A 390 15.71 -18.25 16.17
N LEU A 391 14.86 -19.13 16.70
CA LEU A 391 15.18 -20.02 17.81
C LEU A 391 16.38 -20.92 17.49
N ALA A 392 16.36 -21.56 16.32
CA ALA A 392 17.40 -22.50 15.92
C ALA A 392 18.76 -21.80 15.78
N CYS A 393 18.78 -20.62 15.16
CA CYS A 393 20.00 -19.84 14.95
C CYS A 393 20.56 -19.26 16.25
N LEU A 394 19.72 -18.78 17.18
CA LEU A 394 20.20 -18.31 18.49
C LEU A 394 20.82 -19.47 19.30
N GLN A 395 20.19 -20.65 19.24
CA GLN A 395 20.75 -21.83 19.88
C GLN A 395 22.06 -22.28 19.22
N MET A 396 22.14 -22.25 17.88
CA MET A 396 23.37 -22.53 17.16
C MET A 396 24.47 -21.53 17.49
N ALA A 397 24.15 -20.23 17.55
CA ALA A 397 25.10 -19.19 17.93
C ALA A 397 25.70 -19.47 19.32
N ARG A 398 24.87 -19.86 20.29
CA ARG A 398 25.33 -20.26 21.63
C ARG A 398 26.24 -21.50 21.59
N VAL A 399 25.92 -22.50 20.77
CA VAL A 399 26.81 -23.67 20.57
C VAL A 399 28.14 -23.24 19.98
N VAL A 400 28.13 -22.37 18.96
CA VAL A 400 29.33 -21.90 18.27
C VAL A 400 30.28 -21.12 19.18
N GLN A 401 29.79 -20.40 20.19
CA GLN A 401 30.67 -19.73 21.18
C GLN A 401 31.67 -20.71 21.82
N GLY A 402 31.23 -21.95 22.08
CA GLY A 402 32.10 -23.00 22.62
C GLY A 402 33.16 -23.53 21.65
N PHE A 403 33.08 -23.17 20.37
CA PHE A 403 33.95 -23.65 19.28
C PHE A 403 34.49 -22.48 18.43
N GLY A 404 34.57 -21.27 18.99
CA GLY A 404 34.98 -20.07 18.25
C GLY A 404 36.38 -20.22 17.64
N ARG A 405 37.33 -20.82 18.37
CA ARG A 405 38.70 -21.04 17.89
C ARG A 405 38.74 -21.95 16.66
N GLU A 406 37.99 -23.05 16.71
CA GLU A 406 37.86 -24.00 15.61
C GLU A 406 37.15 -23.36 14.41
N LEU A 407 36.21 -22.44 14.65
CA LEU A 407 35.57 -21.68 13.58
C LEU A 407 36.51 -20.64 12.95
N ALA A 408 37.39 -20.03 13.75
CA ALA A 408 38.41 -19.08 13.29
C ALA A 408 39.54 -19.77 12.51
N GLN A 409 39.84 -21.03 12.84
CA GLN A 409 40.83 -21.88 12.17
C GLN A 409 40.18 -23.18 11.69
N PRO A 410 39.33 -23.10 10.66
CA PRO A 410 38.46 -24.21 10.27
C PRO A 410 39.20 -25.37 9.60
N THR A 411 38.86 -26.58 10.02
CA THR A 411 39.16 -27.84 9.33
C THR A 411 38.07 -28.19 8.33
N ALA A 412 38.38 -29.07 7.37
CA ALA A 412 37.44 -29.51 6.34
C ALA A 412 36.18 -30.19 6.91
N ASP A 413 36.36 -30.92 8.01
CA ASP A 413 35.31 -31.62 8.74
C ASP A 413 35.07 -30.96 10.11
N PRO A 414 33.83 -31.01 10.63
CA PRO A 414 33.53 -30.49 11.95
C PRO A 414 34.27 -31.27 13.05
N PRO A 415 34.68 -30.60 14.15
CA PRO A 415 35.14 -31.30 15.34
C PRO A 415 34.09 -32.31 15.84
N PRO A 416 34.45 -33.54 16.25
CA PRO A 416 33.49 -34.52 16.77
C PRO A 416 32.69 -34.01 17.98
N ALA A 417 33.32 -33.17 18.82
CA ALA A 417 32.68 -32.50 19.94
C ALA A 417 31.62 -31.49 19.47
N PHE A 418 31.84 -30.78 18.37
CA PHE A 418 30.84 -29.89 17.76
C PHE A 418 29.63 -30.69 17.27
N VAL A 419 29.87 -31.82 16.57
CA VAL A 419 28.78 -32.71 16.13
C VAL A 419 27.94 -33.20 17.31
N THR A 420 28.59 -33.62 18.39
CA THR A 420 27.92 -34.08 19.62
C THR A 420 27.12 -32.95 20.28
N ALA A 421 27.69 -31.74 20.36
CA ALA A 421 27.04 -30.57 20.93
C ALA A 421 25.79 -30.16 20.13
N VAL A 422 25.89 -30.11 18.80
CA VAL A 422 24.75 -29.82 17.92
C VAL A 422 23.67 -30.89 18.07
N CYS A 423 24.05 -32.17 17.95
CA CYS A 423 23.07 -33.26 18.02
C CYS A 423 22.34 -33.32 19.37
N SER A 424 23.05 -33.15 20.48
CA SER A 424 22.45 -33.14 21.82
C SER A 424 21.55 -31.94 22.06
N THR A 425 21.94 -30.78 21.52
CA THR A 425 21.19 -29.54 21.68
C THR A 425 19.89 -29.51 20.88
N PHE A 426 19.93 -29.99 19.63
CA PHE A 426 18.80 -29.91 18.70
C PHE A 426 17.80 -31.06 18.86
N ARG A 427 18.22 -32.23 19.35
CA ARG A 427 17.31 -33.35 19.70
C ARG A 427 16.46 -32.98 20.91
N GLY A 428 15.28 -32.43 20.65
CA GLY A 428 14.32 -32.01 21.69
C GLY A 428 14.19 -30.50 21.84
N LEU A 429 14.87 -29.70 21.00
CA LEU A 429 14.70 -28.26 20.98
C LEU A 429 13.28 -27.90 20.53
N SER A 430 12.58 -27.12 21.35
CA SER A 430 11.22 -26.67 21.08
C SER A 430 11.08 -25.20 21.43
N MET A 431 10.06 -24.53 20.87
CA MET A 431 9.76 -23.13 21.21
C MET A 431 9.55 -22.94 22.72
N GLY A 432 8.93 -23.91 23.41
CA GLY A 432 8.75 -23.84 24.86
C GLY A 432 10.07 -23.91 25.63
N ALA A 433 10.98 -24.81 25.22
CA ALA A 433 12.32 -24.91 25.83
C ALA A 433 13.13 -23.63 25.57
N PHE A 434 13.11 -23.12 24.35
CA PHE A 434 13.77 -21.86 23.98
C PHE A 434 13.27 -20.68 24.81
N LEU A 435 11.95 -20.50 24.94
CA LEU A 435 11.40 -19.40 25.75
C LEU A 435 11.81 -19.52 27.22
N THR A 436 12.03 -20.74 27.73
CA THR A 436 12.53 -20.95 29.09
C THR A 436 14.00 -20.56 29.24
N GLN A 437 14.79 -20.72 28.17
CA GLN A 437 16.24 -20.53 28.20
C GLN A 437 16.69 -19.11 27.82
N PHE A 438 15.95 -18.44 26.93
CA PHE A 438 16.33 -17.16 26.33
C PHE A 438 15.43 -16.00 26.74
N VAL A 439 14.31 -16.26 27.42
CA VAL A 439 13.40 -15.21 27.85
C VAL A 439 13.27 -15.26 29.36
N GLU A 440 13.89 -14.30 30.02
CA GLU A 440 13.71 -14.08 31.46
C GLU A 440 12.46 -13.21 31.68
N PRO A 441 11.39 -13.76 32.29
CA PRO A 441 10.29 -12.92 32.75
C PRO A 441 10.79 -11.99 33.86
N GLY A 442 10.39 -10.72 33.82
CA GLY A 442 10.79 -9.73 34.83
C GLY A 442 10.48 -10.18 36.26
N ALA A 443 11.44 -9.94 37.17
CA ALA A 443 11.38 -10.11 38.63
C ALA A 443 10.36 -11.14 39.16
N GLY A 444 10.68 -12.44 39.03
CA GLY A 444 9.99 -13.52 39.73
C GLY A 444 8.59 -13.89 39.23
N ARG A 445 8.19 -13.42 38.04
CA ARG A 445 6.92 -13.81 37.39
C ARG A 445 7.12 -15.02 36.49
N GLU A 446 6.09 -15.83 36.33
CA GLU A 446 6.09 -16.88 35.29
C GLU A 446 5.67 -16.28 33.95
N LEU A 447 6.38 -16.60 32.87
CA LEU A 447 6.04 -16.13 31.53
C LEU A 447 4.84 -16.92 30.98
N ASP A 448 3.70 -16.26 30.82
CA ASP A 448 2.56 -16.83 30.10
C ASP A 448 2.87 -16.93 28.60
N ARG A 449 3.31 -18.12 28.18
CA ARG A 449 3.71 -18.43 26.80
C ARG A 449 2.55 -18.28 25.81
N ARG A 450 1.31 -18.55 26.24
CA ARG A 450 0.13 -18.43 25.37
C ARG A 450 -0.17 -16.96 25.12
N ALA A 451 -0.16 -16.15 26.18
CA ALA A 451 -0.31 -14.71 26.05
C ALA A 451 0.82 -14.09 25.23
N LEU A 452 2.07 -14.54 25.40
CA LEU A 452 3.22 -14.07 24.60
C LEU A 452 3.02 -14.36 23.11
N GLN A 453 2.58 -15.57 22.75
CA GLN A 453 2.29 -15.91 21.36
C GLN A 453 1.19 -15.02 20.77
N ALA A 454 0.15 -14.71 21.54
CA ALA A 454 -0.91 -13.79 21.14
C ALA A 454 -0.37 -12.35 20.99
N ALA A 455 0.44 -11.88 21.93
CA ALA A 455 1.07 -10.55 21.92
C ALA A 455 1.97 -10.35 20.70
N LEU A 456 2.84 -11.34 20.41
CA LEU A 456 3.69 -11.36 19.21
C LEU A 456 2.88 -11.26 17.91
N TYR A 457 1.76 -11.97 17.83
CA TYR A 457 0.88 -11.92 16.66
C TYR A 457 0.17 -10.56 16.52
N VAL A 458 -0.40 -10.06 17.62
CA VAL A 458 -1.09 -8.77 17.67
C VAL A 458 -0.15 -7.63 17.27
N GLN A 459 1.03 -7.59 17.89
CA GLN A 459 2.07 -6.62 17.56
C GLN A 459 2.55 -6.78 16.11
N GLY A 460 2.67 -8.01 15.61
CA GLY A 460 3.04 -8.30 14.22
C GLY A 460 2.03 -7.78 13.19
N ILE A 461 0.73 -7.86 13.47
CA ILE A 461 -0.34 -7.32 12.62
C ILE A 461 -0.41 -5.79 12.71
N GLU A 462 -0.38 -5.24 13.91
CA GLU A 462 -0.50 -3.80 14.16
C GLU A 462 0.72 -3.04 13.62
N PHE A 463 1.92 -3.56 13.85
CA PHE A 463 3.19 -2.95 13.48
C PHE A 463 3.91 -3.75 12.38
N HIS A 464 3.17 -4.13 11.32
CA HIS A 464 3.66 -4.94 10.20
C HIS A 464 4.65 -4.23 9.26
N SER A 465 4.99 -2.96 9.50
CA SER A 465 5.96 -2.19 8.68
C SER A 465 6.98 -1.47 9.56
N SER A 466 8.19 -1.26 9.04
CA SER A 466 9.28 -0.55 9.71
C SER A 466 8.85 0.85 10.15
N LYS A 467 8.12 1.58 9.30
CA LYS A 467 7.57 2.91 9.61
C LYS A 467 6.65 2.88 10.84
N LEU A 468 5.78 1.87 10.94
CA LEU A 468 4.86 1.73 12.07
C LEU A 468 5.61 1.33 13.35
N ARG A 469 6.62 0.47 13.26
CA ARG A 469 7.46 0.07 14.39
C ARG A 469 8.21 1.25 15.01
N ARG A 470 8.84 2.09 14.18
CA ARG A 470 9.63 3.24 14.66
C ARG A 470 8.78 4.39 15.18
N GLY A 471 7.67 4.69 14.50
CA GLY A 471 6.79 5.81 14.87
C GLY A 471 5.70 5.45 15.89
N GLY A 472 5.58 4.18 16.24
CA GLY A 472 4.53 3.66 17.11
C GLY A 472 5.04 3.33 18.52
N GLU A 473 4.14 3.36 19.48
CA GLU A 473 4.38 2.82 20.82
C GLU A 473 4.32 1.29 20.74
N ILE A 474 5.47 0.66 20.46
CA ILE A 474 5.61 -0.80 20.55
C ILE A 474 5.55 -1.17 22.04
N GLY A 475 4.50 -1.87 22.45
CA GLY A 475 4.36 -2.36 23.84
C GLY A 475 5.40 -3.43 24.18
N GLU A 476 5.70 -3.57 25.47
CA GLU A 476 6.68 -4.54 25.98
C GLU A 476 6.16 -5.98 25.87
N LEU A 477 6.93 -6.84 25.20
CA LEU A 477 6.55 -8.25 24.98
C LEU A 477 6.64 -9.09 26.27
N LEU A 478 7.40 -8.63 27.27
CA LEU A 478 7.46 -9.26 28.60
C LEU A 478 6.20 -9.00 29.44
N GLU A 479 5.33 -8.08 29.02
CA GLU A 479 4.00 -7.86 29.61
C GLU A 479 2.88 -8.22 28.60
N PRO A 480 2.76 -9.49 28.21
CA PRO A 480 1.94 -9.87 27.05
C PRO A 480 0.44 -9.59 27.24
N HIS A 481 -0.08 -9.74 28.46
CA HIS A 481 -1.48 -9.43 28.79
C HIS A 481 -1.79 -7.94 28.64
N ALA A 482 -0.91 -7.08 29.18
CA ALA A 482 -1.07 -5.64 29.06
C ALA A 482 -0.98 -5.17 27.61
N LEU A 483 -0.06 -5.75 26.82
CA LEU A 483 0.08 -5.46 25.40
C LEU A 483 -1.19 -5.81 24.62
N VAL A 484 -1.73 -7.03 24.80
CA VAL A 484 -2.95 -7.48 24.11
C VAL A 484 -4.16 -6.63 24.52
N ALA A 485 -4.30 -6.32 25.81
CA ALA A 485 -5.37 -5.48 26.33
C ALA A 485 -5.30 -4.04 25.75
N SER A 486 -4.10 -3.48 25.68
CA SER A 486 -3.84 -2.15 25.10
C SER A 486 -4.15 -2.13 23.60
N ALA A 487 -3.78 -3.19 22.87
CA ALA A 487 -4.13 -3.34 21.45
C ALA A 487 -5.64 -3.44 21.22
N ALA A 488 -6.38 -4.12 22.10
CA ALA A 488 -7.84 -4.21 22.02
C ALA A 488 -8.50 -2.83 22.18
N ALA A 489 -8.06 -2.05 23.18
CA ALA A 489 -8.54 -0.69 23.38
C ALA A 489 -8.22 0.21 22.16
N ARG A 490 -7.01 0.10 21.59
CA ARG A 490 -6.63 0.84 20.37
C ARG A 490 -7.45 0.43 19.14
N ALA A 491 -7.75 -0.86 18.98
CA ALA A 491 -8.59 -1.35 17.89
C ALA A 491 -10.01 -0.78 18.00
N ARG A 492 -10.64 -0.82 19.19
CA ARG A 492 -11.96 -0.19 19.43
C ARG A 492 -11.94 1.31 19.16
N LYS A 493 -10.91 2.03 19.62
CA LYS A 493 -10.71 3.46 19.36
C LYS A 493 -10.65 3.76 17.86
N THR A 494 -9.94 2.93 17.10
CA THR A 494 -9.79 3.08 15.65
C THR A 494 -11.10 2.80 14.92
N MET A 495 -11.83 1.75 15.31
CA MET A 495 -13.16 1.44 14.77
C MET A 495 -14.16 2.57 15.02
N TYR A 496 -14.19 3.11 16.24
CA TYR A 496 -15.03 4.28 16.58
C TYR A 496 -14.67 5.50 15.73
N ALA A 497 -13.37 5.82 15.62
CA ALA A 497 -12.90 6.96 14.82
C ALA A 497 -13.30 6.83 13.34
N ALA A 498 -13.20 5.62 12.77
CA ALA A 498 -13.65 5.33 11.41
C ALA A 498 -15.16 5.53 11.26
N ALA A 499 -15.98 4.94 12.15
CA ALA A 499 -17.44 5.12 12.11
C ALA A 499 -17.85 6.60 12.25
N ARG A 500 -17.21 7.34 13.16
CA ARG A 500 -17.41 8.78 13.33
C ARG A 500 -17.04 9.58 12.08
N SER A 501 -15.93 9.24 11.42
CA SER A 501 -15.50 9.91 10.18
C SER A 501 -16.53 9.77 9.06
N VAL A 502 -17.16 8.58 8.94
CA VAL A 502 -18.21 8.32 7.95
C VAL A 502 -19.43 9.19 8.22
N LYS A 503 -19.85 9.30 9.49
CA LYS A 503 -20.94 10.20 9.88
C LYS A 503 -20.61 11.66 9.58
N LEU A 504 -19.42 12.14 9.95
CA LEU A 504 -19.01 13.53 9.67
C LEU A 504 -18.98 13.84 8.16
N ALA A 505 -18.53 12.90 7.33
CA ALA A 505 -18.55 13.04 5.88
C ALA A 505 -20.00 13.10 5.33
N ARG A 506 -20.91 12.28 5.87
CA ARG A 506 -22.36 12.35 5.57
C ARG A 506 -22.94 13.71 5.91
N LEU A 507 -22.69 14.21 7.13
CA LEU A 507 -23.17 15.52 7.60
C LEU A 507 -22.66 16.67 6.73
N ALA A 508 -21.37 16.65 6.37
CA ALA A 508 -20.79 17.65 5.49
C ALA A 508 -21.46 17.65 4.11
N ARG A 509 -21.78 16.47 3.57
CA ARG A 509 -22.51 16.33 2.30
C ARG A 509 -23.93 16.89 2.40
N THR A 510 -24.67 16.57 3.46
CA THR A 510 -26.03 17.08 3.69
C THR A 510 -26.04 18.59 3.83
N ARG A 511 -25.12 19.17 4.62
CA ARG A 511 -24.98 20.64 4.76
C ARG A 511 -24.71 21.32 3.41
N LYS A 512 -23.87 20.71 2.57
CA LYS A 512 -23.58 21.24 1.22
C LYS A 512 -24.81 21.19 0.29
N LEU A 513 -25.65 20.16 0.41
CA LEU A 513 -26.90 20.06 -0.35
C LEU A 513 -27.93 21.09 0.14
N ASN A 514 -28.13 21.21 1.46
CA ASN A 514 -29.05 22.17 2.04
C ASN A 514 -28.65 23.61 1.70
N ALA A 515 -27.36 23.95 1.78
CA ALA A 515 -26.87 25.26 1.38
C ALA A 515 -27.07 25.55 -0.12
N ARG A 516 -27.00 24.54 -0.98
CA ARG A 516 -27.31 24.69 -2.42
C ARG A 516 -28.79 24.91 -2.67
N GLU A 517 -29.65 24.18 -1.96
CA GLU A 517 -31.10 24.32 -2.09
C GLU A 517 -31.57 25.68 -1.55
N LEU A 518 -31.04 26.12 -0.41
CA LEU A 518 -31.35 27.44 0.14
C LEU A 518 -30.96 28.56 -0.84
N ARG A 519 -29.75 28.53 -1.41
CA ARG A 519 -29.32 29.50 -2.44
C ARG A 519 -30.21 29.46 -3.69
N ARG A 520 -30.71 28.27 -4.06
CA ARG A 520 -31.64 28.12 -5.17
C ARG A 520 -32.99 28.75 -4.84
N GLN A 521 -33.51 28.53 -3.65
CA GLN A 521 -34.77 29.12 -3.17
C GLN A 521 -34.67 30.64 -3.10
N GLU A 522 -33.60 31.18 -2.52
CA GLU A 522 -33.32 32.62 -2.49
C GLU A 522 -33.28 33.21 -3.91
N LYS A 523 -32.60 32.54 -4.84
CA LYS A 523 -32.56 32.97 -6.24
C LYS A 523 -33.94 32.93 -6.91
N LEU A 524 -34.74 31.90 -6.64
CA LEU A 524 -36.10 31.80 -7.19
C LEU A 524 -37.03 32.87 -6.60
N ALA A 525 -36.92 33.17 -5.31
CA ALA A 525 -37.65 34.25 -4.65
C ALA A 525 -37.28 35.61 -5.24
N ALA A 526 -35.98 35.90 -5.36
CA ALA A 526 -35.49 37.13 -6.00
C ALA A 526 -35.94 37.26 -7.46
N LEU A 527 -35.97 36.14 -8.21
CA LEU A 527 -36.52 36.13 -9.57
C LEU A 527 -38.03 36.40 -9.59
N ALA A 528 -38.79 35.85 -8.64
CA ALA A 528 -40.22 36.10 -8.54
C ALA A 528 -40.51 37.58 -8.25
N GLU A 529 -39.82 38.19 -7.30
CA GLU A 529 -39.89 39.63 -7.02
C GLU A 529 -39.52 40.46 -8.25
N PHE A 530 -38.45 40.07 -8.95
CA PHE A 530 -38.03 40.72 -10.18
C PHE A 530 -39.12 40.66 -11.26
N TYR A 531 -39.78 39.50 -11.45
CA TYR A 531 -40.85 39.35 -12.43
C TYR A 531 -42.09 40.17 -12.08
N THR A 532 -42.43 40.31 -10.78
CA THR A 532 -43.52 41.19 -10.35
C THR A 532 -43.19 42.65 -10.61
N ALA A 533 -41.97 43.10 -10.29
CA ALA A 533 -41.52 44.48 -10.50
C ALA A 533 -41.38 44.87 -12.00
N HIS A 534 -41.26 43.87 -12.89
CA HIS A 534 -41.12 44.06 -14.33
C HIS A 534 -42.29 43.44 -15.12
N ALA A 535 -43.46 43.31 -14.47
CA ALA A 535 -44.68 42.89 -15.13
C ALA A 535 -45.25 44.00 -16.02
N GLY A 536 -45.91 43.62 -17.12
CA GLY A 536 -46.56 44.56 -18.03
C GLY A 536 -45.60 45.26 -19.01
N VAL A 537 -45.90 46.52 -19.34
CA VAL A 537 -45.11 47.35 -20.27
C VAL A 537 -44.32 48.42 -19.50
N PRO A 538 -43.07 48.71 -19.89
CA PRO A 538 -42.35 49.85 -19.34
C PRO A 538 -43.02 51.17 -19.74
N LYS A 539 -42.88 52.19 -18.88
CA LYS A 539 -43.30 53.56 -19.18
C LYS A 539 -42.53 54.11 -20.38
N LEU A 540 -43.27 54.70 -21.31
CA LEU A 540 -42.72 55.48 -22.41
C LEU A 540 -42.76 56.97 -22.03
N PHE A 541 -41.68 57.68 -22.35
CA PHE A 541 -41.47 59.07 -21.96
C PHE A 541 -41.64 60.01 -23.14
N SER A 542 -42.30 61.13 -22.91
CA SER A 542 -42.48 62.22 -23.86
C SER A 542 -41.21 63.08 -23.96
N GLU A 543 -41.10 63.92 -25.00
CA GLU A 543 -39.98 64.86 -25.11
C GLU A 543 -40.07 65.95 -24.05
N ALA A 544 -41.30 66.40 -23.73
CA ALA A 544 -41.55 67.36 -22.66
C ALA A 544 -41.15 66.82 -21.28
N GLU A 545 -41.46 65.55 -20.98
CA GLU A 545 -41.08 64.89 -19.73
C GLU A 545 -39.56 64.77 -19.59
N VAL A 546 -38.85 64.38 -20.65
CA VAL A 546 -37.39 64.25 -20.63
C VAL A 546 -36.71 65.61 -20.52
N ALA A 547 -37.22 66.64 -21.19
CA ALA A 547 -36.75 68.00 -21.04
C ALA A 547 -36.93 68.51 -19.59
N ALA A 548 -38.06 68.20 -18.96
CA ALA A 548 -38.30 68.53 -17.56
C ALA A 548 -37.33 67.79 -16.61
N MET A 549 -37.12 66.48 -16.82
CA MET A 549 -36.15 65.69 -16.04
C MET A 549 -34.72 66.22 -16.17
N ASN A 550 -34.31 66.59 -17.39
CA ASN A 550 -32.97 67.12 -17.64
C ASN A 550 -32.77 68.54 -17.08
N ARG A 551 -33.81 69.37 -17.03
CA ARG A 551 -33.76 70.68 -16.33
C ARG A 551 -33.57 70.52 -14.82
N ALA A 552 -34.10 69.45 -14.26
CA ALA A 552 -34.01 69.14 -12.83
C ALA A 552 -32.77 68.28 -12.47
N ALA A 553 -31.97 67.86 -13.45
CA ALA A 553 -30.84 66.95 -13.21
C ALA A 553 -29.64 67.68 -12.58
N PRO A 554 -29.11 67.21 -11.44
CA PRO A 554 -28.01 67.87 -10.74
C PRO A 554 -26.64 67.69 -11.43
N SER A 555 -26.50 66.73 -12.35
CA SER A 555 -25.26 66.51 -13.10
C SER A 555 -25.49 66.01 -14.53
N ALA A 556 -24.48 66.15 -15.38
CA ALA A 556 -24.50 65.63 -16.76
C ALA A 556 -24.58 64.09 -16.83
N VAL A 557 -24.21 63.38 -15.75
CA VAL A 557 -24.35 61.91 -15.66
C VAL A 557 -25.80 61.52 -15.34
N ASP A 558 -26.53 62.40 -14.65
CA ASP A 558 -27.95 62.22 -14.34
C ASP A 558 -28.87 62.61 -15.50
N ALA A 559 -28.32 63.28 -16.52
CA ALA A 559 -29.04 63.57 -17.74
C ALA A 559 -29.59 62.29 -18.38
N VAL A 560 -30.86 62.34 -18.72
CA VAL A 560 -31.65 61.28 -19.33
C VAL A 560 -31.63 61.45 -20.84
N VAL A 561 -31.33 60.38 -21.56
CA VAL A 561 -31.39 60.35 -23.03
C VAL A 561 -32.58 59.50 -23.46
N ARG A 562 -33.49 60.08 -24.23
CA ARG A 562 -34.63 59.39 -24.82
C ARG A 562 -34.23 58.70 -26.11
N GLU A 563 -34.64 57.45 -26.26
CA GLU A 563 -34.49 56.67 -27.48
C GLU A 563 -35.71 56.85 -28.40
N PRO A 564 -35.59 56.58 -29.72
CA PRO A 564 -36.72 56.65 -30.65
C PRO A 564 -37.92 55.76 -30.28
N SER A 565 -37.66 54.76 -29.43
CA SER A 565 -38.70 53.88 -28.89
C SER A 565 -39.47 54.48 -27.70
N GLY A 566 -39.21 55.72 -27.30
CA GLY A 566 -39.80 56.35 -26.11
C GLY A 566 -39.21 55.87 -24.78
N LEU A 567 -38.27 54.93 -24.80
CA LEU A 567 -37.58 54.41 -23.61
C LEU A 567 -36.33 55.23 -23.31
N LEU A 568 -35.85 55.15 -22.07
CA LEU A 568 -34.65 55.86 -21.64
C LEU A 568 -33.39 55.01 -21.81
N ARG A 569 -32.32 55.65 -22.26
CA ARG A 569 -31.02 55.00 -22.40
C ARG A 569 -30.42 54.73 -21.02
N HIS A 570 -29.94 53.51 -20.79
CA HIS A 570 -29.31 53.06 -19.55
C HIS A 570 -30.18 53.09 -18.29
N ARG A 571 -31.50 53.27 -18.38
CA ARG A 571 -32.38 53.33 -17.21
C ARG A 571 -33.51 52.33 -17.31
N CYS A 572 -33.85 51.69 -16.20
CA CYS A 572 -35.03 50.83 -16.17
C CYS A 572 -36.29 51.70 -16.21
N CYS A 573 -37.22 51.36 -17.10
CA CYS A 573 -38.44 52.14 -17.35
C CYS A 573 -39.70 51.47 -16.76
N PHE A 574 -39.57 50.41 -15.96
CA PHE A 574 -40.69 49.80 -15.26
C PHE A 574 -40.92 50.53 -13.94
N GLU A 575 -42.09 51.16 -13.76
CA GLU A 575 -42.38 52.00 -12.59
C GLU A 575 -42.34 51.24 -11.26
N ALA A 576 -42.72 49.95 -11.29
CA ALA A 576 -42.65 49.08 -10.12
C ALA A 576 -41.23 48.56 -9.81
N CYS A 577 -40.23 48.86 -10.65
CA CYS A 577 -38.85 48.48 -10.40
C CYS A 577 -38.23 49.35 -9.30
N PRO A 578 -37.59 48.78 -8.26
CA PRO A 578 -36.88 49.57 -7.25
C PRO A 578 -35.76 50.45 -7.82
N ARG A 579 -35.27 50.12 -9.02
CA ARG A 579 -34.23 50.86 -9.76
C ARG A 579 -34.82 51.68 -10.91
N PHE A 580 -36.12 52.00 -10.85
CA PHE A 580 -36.79 52.84 -11.83
C PHE A 580 -36.04 54.17 -11.97
N LEU A 581 -35.71 54.54 -13.20
CA LEU A 581 -34.93 55.73 -13.54
C LEU A 581 -33.50 55.78 -12.97
N GLU A 582 -32.97 54.75 -12.33
CA GLU A 582 -31.55 54.72 -11.90
C GLU A 582 -30.62 54.54 -13.10
N TYR A 583 -29.43 55.15 -13.08
CA TYR A 583 -28.42 54.97 -14.14
C TYR A 583 -27.74 53.60 -14.01
N LEU A 584 -28.01 52.71 -14.98
CA LEU A 584 -27.50 51.33 -15.03
C LEU A 584 -26.32 51.16 -16.00
N GLY A 585 -25.75 52.24 -16.54
CA GLY A 585 -24.65 52.17 -17.50
C GLY A 585 -23.34 51.72 -16.87
N THR A 586 -22.61 50.82 -17.54
CA THR A 586 -21.26 50.41 -17.14
C THR A 586 -20.18 51.32 -17.75
N GLN A 587 -18.94 51.21 -17.28
CA GLN A 587 -17.81 51.92 -17.89
C GLN A 587 -17.63 51.54 -19.38
N ALA A 588 -17.85 50.27 -19.72
CA ALA A 588 -17.82 49.81 -21.12
C ALA A 588 -18.93 50.43 -21.98
N ASP A 589 -20.11 50.69 -21.39
CA ASP A 589 -21.21 51.34 -22.09
C ASP A 589 -20.89 52.80 -22.45
N ARG A 590 -20.12 53.49 -21.60
CA ARG A 590 -19.65 54.86 -21.86
C ARG A 590 -18.61 54.90 -22.98
N LEU A 591 -17.70 53.92 -23.02
CA LEU A 591 -16.61 53.86 -24.00
C LEU A 591 -17.06 53.38 -25.39
N HIS A 592 -18.03 52.47 -25.45
CA HIS A 592 -18.41 51.80 -26.71
C HIS A 592 -19.85 52.08 -27.15
N GLY A 593 -20.59 52.91 -26.40
CA GLY A 593 -21.99 53.21 -26.70
C GLY A 593 -22.95 52.01 -26.57
N THR A 594 -22.52 50.89 -25.99
CA THR A 594 -23.35 49.70 -25.75
C THR A 594 -24.38 49.93 -24.64
N ARG A 595 -25.31 49.00 -24.38
CA ARG A 595 -26.29 49.10 -23.26
C ARG A 595 -26.22 47.89 -22.32
N LYS A 596 -25.03 47.32 -22.15
CA LYS A 596 -24.80 46.07 -21.43
C LYS A 596 -25.34 46.13 -20.01
N GLY A 597 -25.08 47.20 -19.26
CA GLY A 597 -25.52 47.29 -17.86
C GLY A 597 -27.05 47.25 -17.67
N LEU A 598 -27.80 47.93 -18.54
CA LEU A 598 -29.26 47.84 -18.57
C LEU A 598 -29.73 46.42 -18.89
N PHE A 599 -29.13 45.77 -19.89
CA PHE A 599 -29.51 44.41 -20.27
C PHE A 599 -29.00 43.34 -19.28
N THR A 600 -27.99 43.63 -18.47
CA THR A 600 -27.62 42.79 -17.33
C THR A 600 -28.69 42.87 -16.24
N HIS A 601 -29.25 44.05 -15.97
CA HIS A 601 -30.38 44.19 -15.07
C HIS A 601 -31.64 43.49 -15.61
N LEU A 602 -31.97 43.67 -16.89
CA LEU A 602 -33.12 43.03 -17.54
C LEU A 602 -32.87 41.57 -17.97
N ALA A 603 -31.72 40.99 -17.61
CA ALA A 603 -31.34 39.62 -17.98
C ALA A 603 -32.43 38.58 -17.65
N PRO A 604 -33.12 38.64 -16.48
CA PRO A 604 -34.15 37.64 -16.13
C PRO A 604 -35.36 37.58 -17.08
N ILE A 605 -35.73 38.70 -17.72
CA ILE A 605 -36.89 38.79 -18.64
C ILE A 605 -36.50 38.73 -20.13
N THR A 606 -35.21 38.92 -20.44
CA THR A 606 -34.68 38.91 -21.82
C THR A 606 -34.21 37.52 -22.27
N GLN A 607 -34.15 36.55 -21.35
CA GLN A 607 -33.81 35.16 -21.67
C GLN A 607 -34.97 34.43 -22.36
N ARG A 608 -34.65 33.58 -23.36
CA ARG A 608 -35.64 32.84 -24.17
C ARG A 608 -36.58 31.91 -23.38
N SER A 609 -36.24 31.55 -22.15
CA SER A 609 -37.01 30.66 -21.28
C SER A 609 -37.91 31.38 -20.27
N CYS A 610 -38.04 32.71 -20.36
CA CYS A 610 -38.86 33.50 -19.43
C CYS A 610 -40.37 33.38 -19.72
N LYS A 611 -41.20 33.39 -18.67
CA LYS A 611 -42.67 33.41 -18.76
C LYS A 611 -43.23 34.78 -19.18
N VAL A 612 -42.48 35.86 -18.93
CA VAL A 612 -42.81 37.23 -19.38
C VAL A 612 -41.99 37.52 -20.63
N PRO A 613 -42.60 37.64 -21.82
CA PRO A 613 -41.84 37.78 -23.05
C PRO A 613 -41.35 39.22 -23.21
N TYR A 614 -40.04 39.45 -23.05
CA TYR A 614 -39.41 40.65 -23.59
C TYR A 614 -39.03 40.41 -25.05
N PHE A 615 -39.58 41.22 -25.96
CA PHE A 615 -39.21 41.16 -27.37
C PHE A 615 -38.27 42.31 -27.74
N PRO A 616 -37.04 42.01 -28.20
CA PRO A 616 -36.15 43.03 -28.73
C PRO A 616 -36.83 43.81 -29.87
N GLY A 617 -36.77 45.14 -29.80
CA GLY A 617 -37.37 46.04 -30.78
C GLY A 617 -38.90 46.22 -30.67
N TRP A 618 -39.57 45.61 -29.68
CA TRP A 618 -41.02 45.72 -29.47
C TRP A 618 -41.54 47.15 -29.54
N HIS A 619 -41.03 48.03 -28.67
CA HIS A 619 -41.51 49.40 -28.53
C HIS A 619 -41.24 50.25 -29.77
N LEU A 620 -40.11 50.01 -30.46
CA LEU A 620 -39.80 50.68 -31.72
C LEU A 620 -40.80 50.27 -32.81
N MET A 621 -41.06 48.97 -32.95
CA MET A 621 -42.04 48.44 -33.90
C MET A 621 -43.45 48.91 -33.57
N ALA A 622 -43.82 48.92 -32.28
CA ALA A 622 -45.09 49.41 -31.79
C ALA A 622 -45.28 50.89 -32.15
N ILE A 623 -44.33 51.77 -31.87
CA ILE A 623 -44.45 53.19 -32.24
C ILE A 623 -44.58 53.38 -33.76
N MET A 624 -43.82 52.64 -34.55
CA MET A 624 -43.95 52.68 -36.02
C MET A 624 -45.33 52.25 -36.51
N LEU A 625 -45.89 51.18 -35.93
CA LEU A 625 -47.21 50.67 -36.30
C LEU A 625 -48.34 51.58 -35.81
N TRP A 626 -48.23 52.11 -34.59
CA TRP A 626 -49.18 53.04 -34.00
C TRP A 626 -49.34 54.29 -34.89
N ARG A 627 -48.24 54.91 -35.32
CA ARG A 627 -48.25 56.07 -36.23
C ARG A 627 -49.04 55.81 -37.53
N LYS A 628 -48.96 54.59 -38.06
CA LYS A 628 -49.64 54.18 -39.30
C LYS A 628 -51.12 53.84 -39.11
N THR A 629 -51.54 53.52 -37.88
CA THR A 629 -52.86 52.95 -37.59
C THR A 629 -53.75 53.86 -36.77
N ARG A 630 -53.21 54.85 -36.06
CA ARG A 630 -53.94 55.77 -35.15
C ARG A 630 -55.11 56.53 -35.80
N SER A 631 -55.02 56.85 -37.08
CA SER A 631 -56.05 57.63 -37.80
C SER A 631 -57.00 56.75 -38.63
N ALA A 632 -56.83 55.43 -38.59
CA ALA A 632 -57.66 54.49 -39.35
C ALA A 632 -58.92 54.07 -38.58
N HIS A 633 -60.00 53.80 -39.30
CA HIS A 633 -61.18 53.13 -38.72
C HIS A 633 -60.75 51.76 -38.17
N ASN A 634 -61.06 51.47 -36.89
CA ASN A 634 -60.55 50.30 -36.14
C ASN A 634 -59.01 50.23 -36.02
N GLY A 635 -58.34 51.39 -35.92
CA GLY A 635 -56.88 51.51 -35.80
C GLY A 635 -56.25 50.67 -34.68
N ARG A 636 -56.82 50.72 -33.47
CA ARG A 636 -56.36 49.95 -32.30
C ARG A 636 -56.40 48.44 -32.53
N GLN A 637 -57.49 47.92 -33.09
CA GLN A 637 -57.61 46.48 -33.40
C GLN A 637 -56.64 46.04 -34.51
N THR A 638 -56.44 46.91 -35.51
CA THR A 638 -55.49 46.68 -36.60
C THR A 638 -54.05 46.64 -36.09
N PHE A 639 -53.71 47.51 -35.13
CA PHE A 639 -52.41 47.53 -34.46
C PHE A 639 -52.13 46.24 -33.69
N ILE A 640 -53.08 45.81 -32.84
CA ILE A 640 -52.95 44.59 -32.04
C ILE A 640 -52.76 43.38 -32.98
N THR A 641 -53.59 43.26 -34.01
CA THR A 641 -53.53 42.14 -34.97
C THR A 641 -52.18 42.08 -35.68
N ARG A 642 -51.63 43.22 -36.11
CA ARG A 642 -50.33 43.28 -36.79
C ARG A 642 -49.16 42.91 -35.87
N LEU A 643 -49.17 43.36 -34.61
CA LEU A 643 -48.15 42.96 -33.64
C LEU A 643 -48.23 41.48 -33.28
N VAL A 644 -49.44 40.96 -33.05
CA VAL A 644 -49.66 39.53 -32.79
C VAL A 644 -49.12 38.68 -33.94
N ASN A 645 -49.41 39.05 -35.19
CA ASN A 645 -48.88 38.34 -36.36
C ASN A 645 -47.35 38.45 -36.47
N HIS A 646 -46.77 39.62 -36.19
CA HIS A 646 -45.31 39.82 -36.28
C HIS A 646 -44.53 39.01 -35.22
N TYR A 647 -45.10 38.82 -34.03
CA TYR A 647 -44.46 38.10 -32.92
C TYR A 647 -45.02 36.68 -32.69
N ARG A 648 -45.90 36.20 -33.58
CA ARG A 648 -46.59 34.90 -33.46
C ARG A 648 -45.62 33.74 -33.28
N ASP A 649 -44.55 33.71 -34.07
CA ASP A 649 -43.59 32.59 -34.07
C ASP A 649 -42.59 32.67 -32.90
N ARG A 650 -42.66 33.72 -32.08
CA ARG A 650 -41.76 33.96 -30.92
C ARG A 650 -42.39 33.65 -29.57
N THR A 651 -43.67 33.28 -29.51
CA THR A 651 -44.35 32.84 -28.28
C THR A 651 -45.39 31.75 -28.55
N SER A 652 -45.71 30.96 -27.53
CA SER A 652 -46.75 29.93 -27.59
C SER A 652 -48.17 30.47 -27.35
N SER A 653 -48.35 31.76 -27.05
CA SER A 653 -49.67 32.35 -26.73
C SER A 653 -49.87 33.71 -27.41
N SER A 654 -50.72 33.72 -28.43
CA SER A 654 -51.18 34.94 -29.11
C SER A 654 -51.94 35.89 -28.17
N ALA A 655 -52.59 35.35 -27.13
CA ALA A 655 -53.33 36.13 -26.13
C ALA A 655 -52.40 37.01 -25.28
N VAL A 656 -51.22 36.51 -24.90
CA VAL A 656 -50.23 37.30 -24.13
C VAL A 656 -49.70 38.46 -24.97
N VAL A 657 -49.40 38.22 -26.25
CA VAL A 657 -48.94 39.25 -27.18
C VAL A 657 -50.03 40.29 -27.43
N ALA A 658 -51.30 39.87 -27.53
CA ALA A 658 -52.44 40.77 -27.71
C ALA A 658 -52.62 41.69 -26.49
N SER A 659 -52.58 41.14 -25.28
CA SER A 659 -52.66 41.93 -24.03
C SER A 659 -51.49 42.92 -23.89
N LEU A 660 -50.27 42.48 -24.22
CA LEU A 660 -49.09 43.36 -24.21
C LEU A 660 -49.22 44.48 -25.26
N ALA A 661 -49.72 44.16 -26.45
CA ALA A 661 -49.98 45.15 -27.50
C ALA A 661 -51.02 46.17 -27.04
N GLU A 662 -52.10 45.71 -26.40
CA GLU A 662 -53.13 46.59 -25.86
C GLU A 662 -52.58 47.57 -24.81
N ALA A 663 -51.80 47.08 -23.85
CA ALA A 663 -51.15 47.93 -22.86
C ALA A 663 -50.13 48.90 -23.50
N THR A 664 -49.40 48.45 -24.51
CA THR A 664 -48.43 49.28 -25.23
C THR A 664 -49.14 50.40 -26.01
N TRP A 665 -50.29 50.14 -26.63
CA TRP A 665 -51.09 51.15 -27.32
C TRP A 665 -51.46 52.30 -26.38
N LEU A 666 -52.00 51.96 -25.20
CA LEU A 666 -52.38 52.94 -24.19
C LEU A 666 -51.16 53.73 -23.68
N SER A 667 -50.01 53.07 -23.49
CA SER A 667 -48.78 53.76 -23.09
C SER A 667 -48.25 54.72 -24.15
N ILE A 668 -48.41 54.42 -25.45
CA ILE A 668 -48.03 55.33 -26.53
C ILE A 668 -48.98 56.54 -26.59
N GLU A 669 -50.28 56.33 -26.43
CA GLU A 669 -51.26 57.42 -26.37
C GLU A 669 -51.00 58.36 -25.20
N ALA A 670 -50.72 57.82 -24.01
CA ALA A 670 -50.37 58.60 -22.84
C ALA A 670 -49.08 59.42 -23.05
N MET A 671 -48.04 58.82 -23.65
CA MET A 671 -46.80 59.51 -23.99
C MET A 671 -47.04 60.67 -24.96
N VAL A 672 -47.86 60.48 -26.00
CA VAL A 672 -48.14 61.52 -27.00
C VAL A 672 -49.06 62.61 -26.47
N ALA A 673 -49.98 62.29 -25.55
CA ALA A 673 -50.84 63.29 -24.91
C ALA A 673 -50.09 64.18 -23.90
N ALA A 674 -48.91 63.75 -23.45
CA ALA A 674 -48.04 64.50 -22.54
C ALA A 674 -47.01 65.39 -23.28
N ASP A 675 -46.92 65.28 -24.60
CA ASP A 675 -46.24 66.24 -25.49
C ASP A 675 -47.24 67.28 -25.98
#